data_AF-A0A4R0RE19-F1
#
_entry.id   AF-A0A4R0RE19-F1
#
_cell.length_a   1.000
_cell.length_b   1.000
_cell.length_c   1.000
_cell.angle_alpha   90.00
_cell.angle_beta   90.00
_cell.angle_gamma   90.00
#
_symmetry.space_group_name_H-M   'P 1'
#
loop_
_entity.id
_entity.type
_entity.pdbx_description
1 polymer ?
#
loop_
_entity_poly.entity_id
_entity_poly.type
_entity_poly.pdbx_seq_one_letter_code
_entity_poly.pdbx_strand_id
1 'polypeptide(L)'
;MFLDDTPFVLISVVVVNTAAFYYGSNPRQHSTSTEQNRYSASRETRDWYTPISRYNIPIRKGLNMFFGACNVYAMLAGIYPALPYPTFLFPNSPRTANFHMSQPFVLGSSILLIGTYIRFLCYERLGRFFTYQLSIQDNHRLITDGPYGVVRHPSYLGGVMMFAAIMVLHLFSPGTWWIECGLWDTMFGKLLGMWWLGSTAINVLFLLERIPKEDLMLQRTFKEEWDQWAQRTPYVLVPYQVPIRQAQNLVFGALSVYAILASAYPQLHRPALLFPEGSRSPEFSISPTFLFGTFLCCTGGYIRILCYQALGRFFTYELSVKNDHRLVTIGPYSVVRHPSYLGMLLMFVGTVTVHLFSPGMWWVECGMWGTAFGKVFGMLWVGSTVFYSWMLLERVPKEDLMMRKVFKEEWEKWAQKTPYAVIPYFLLISAIVANLTALYFAHKPPQRAATRVEQDKYTANHKTKDSLTPRLKYYVPIRQGINLIFGALHIYAILAMAYPQLQRPAFVFPDPTVEANFYISRAYILGTVLCCSGAYIRVWSFRTLGQFFTYELSVKDDHRLVTTGPYSVVRHPSYLATVQMFAGAIIVQLFSPGTWWIECGIWRTAVGKVVGTWWLGFTVYFVALMLDRVPKEDLMMREMFKEEWDRWAQKTPYAVIPYVW
;
A
#
# COMPACT_ATOMS: atom_id res chain seq x y z
N MET A 1 -28.13 40.73 2.75
CA MET A 1 -28.94 40.96 1.53
C MET A 1 -28.17 40.53 0.28
N PHE A 2 -27.70 39.28 0.23
CA PHE A 2 -27.25 38.56 -0.97
C PHE A 2 -27.26 37.09 -0.54
N LEU A 3 -28.16 36.26 -1.09
CA LEU A 3 -28.16 34.78 -1.12
C LEU A 3 -29.57 34.14 -1.30
N ASP A 4 -30.60 34.89 -1.70
CA ASP A 4 -31.86 34.28 -2.19
C ASP A 4 -31.74 33.70 -3.63
N ASP A 5 -30.59 33.87 -4.31
CA ASP A 5 -30.30 33.36 -5.66
C ASP A 5 -29.49 32.04 -5.70
N THR A 6 -29.32 31.37 -4.54
CA THR A 6 -28.46 30.18 -4.37
C THR A 6 -28.66 29.04 -5.40
N PRO A 7 -29.88 28.65 -5.81
CA PRO A 7 -30.07 27.54 -6.74
C PRO A 7 -29.69 27.89 -8.19
N PHE A 8 -29.90 29.12 -8.64
CA PHE A 8 -29.56 29.52 -10.02
C PHE A 8 -28.05 29.66 -10.23
N VAL A 9 -27.33 30.09 -9.19
CA VAL A 9 -25.86 30.12 -9.20
C VAL A 9 -25.32 28.70 -9.28
N LEU A 10 -25.86 27.75 -8.50
CA LEU A 10 -25.47 26.34 -8.55
C LEU A 10 -25.72 25.72 -9.94
N ILE A 11 -26.90 25.95 -10.52
CA ILE A 11 -27.24 25.52 -11.89
C ILE A 11 -26.22 26.08 -12.88
N SER A 12 -25.87 27.36 -12.79
CA SER A 12 -24.91 28.01 -13.67
C SER A 12 -23.53 27.36 -13.57
N VAL A 13 -23.06 27.04 -12.36
CA VAL A 13 -21.78 26.34 -12.16
C VAL A 13 -21.80 24.93 -12.74
N VAL A 14 -22.91 24.18 -12.58
CA VAL A 14 -23.07 22.85 -13.20
C VAL A 14 -22.99 22.95 -14.73
N VAL A 15 -23.68 23.93 -15.34
CA VAL A 15 -23.63 24.16 -16.79
C VAL A 15 -22.21 24.49 -17.25
N VAL A 16 -21.52 25.38 -16.54
CA VAL A 16 -20.12 25.74 -16.82
C VAL A 16 -19.21 24.51 -16.73
N ASN A 17 -19.36 23.68 -15.70
CA ASN A 17 -18.58 22.45 -15.54
C ASN A 17 -18.83 21.46 -16.70
N THR A 18 -20.11 21.25 -17.06
CA THR A 18 -20.47 20.37 -18.18
C THR A 18 -19.89 20.87 -19.50
N ALA A 19 -19.97 22.18 -19.76
CA ALA A 19 -19.39 22.82 -20.94
C ALA A 19 -17.84 22.72 -20.95
N ALA A 20 -17.20 23.01 -19.82
CA ALA A 20 -15.75 22.94 -19.68
C ALA A 20 -15.21 21.55 -20.02
N PHE A 21 -15.85 20.49 -19.50
CA PHE A 21 -15.47 19.12 -19.84
C PHE A 21 -15.68 18.81 -21.33
N TYR A 22 -16.80 19.25 -21.90
CA TYR A 22 -17.11 19.03 -23.31
C TYR A 22 -16.06 19.66 -24.24
N TYR A 23 -15.78 20.95 -24.06
CA TYR A 23 -14.82 21.66 -24.91
C TYR A 23 -13.38 21.22 -24.64
N GLY A 24 -13.01 21.00 -23.37
CA GLY A 24 -11.68 20.51 -23.02
C GLY A 24 -11.40 19.12 -23.62
N SER A 25 -12.42 18.31 -23.88
CA SER A 25 -12.29 17.01 -24.56
C SER A 25 -12.55 17.05 -26.06
N ASN A 26 -12.63 18.23 -26.69
CA ASN A 26 -12.89 18.39 -28.13
C ASN A 26 -11.82 19.28 -28.80
N PRO A 27 -10.71 18.71 -29.31
CA PRO A 27 -9.75 19.44 -30.11
C PRO A 27 -10.34 19.78 -31.49
N ARG A 28 -9.77 20.79 -32.14
CA ARG A 28 -10.35 21.41 -33.34
C ARG A 28 -10.20 20.60 -34.64
N GLN A 29 -9.37 19.54 -34.70
CA GLN A 29 -9.07 18.80 -35.95
C GLN A 29 -8.84 17.28 -35.75
N HIS A 30 -9.04 16.49 -36.82
CA HIS A 30 -8.80 15.04 -36.89
C HIS A 30 -7.70 14.72 -37.92
N SER A 31 -6.82 13.74 -37.63
CA SER A 31 -5.81 13.27 -38.59
C SER A 31 -6.42 12.44 -39.72
N THR A 32 -5.82 12.52 -40.91
CA THR A 32 -6.24 11.71 -42.07
C THR A 32 -5.81 10.24 -41.91
N SER A 33 -6.48 9.33 -42.62
CA SER A 33 -6.15 7.89 -42.60
C SER A 33 -4.72 7.60 -43.08
N THR A 34 -4.19 8.40 -44.01
CA THR A 34 -2.82 8.28 -44.52
C THR A 34 -1.77 8.62 -43.46
N GLU A 35 -2.01 9.66 -42.66
CA GLU A 35 -1.12 10.06 -41.55
C GLU A 35 -1.14 9.04 -40.41
N GLN A 36 -2.28 8.39 -40.19
CA GLN A 36 -2.42 7.32 -39.20
C GLN A 36 -1.66 6.04 -39.61
N ASN A 37 -1.72 5.68 -40.88
CA ASN A 37 -1.07 4.47 -41.39
C ASN A 37 0.46 4.53 -41.38
N ARG A 38 1.06 5.73 -41.50
CA ARG A 38 2.51 5.92 -41.34
C ARG A 38 3.00 5.56 -39.93
N TYR A 39 2.12 5.62 -38.93
CA TYR A 39 2.43 5.34 -37.53
C TYR A 39 2.20 3.88 -37.11
N SER A 40 1.12 3.25 -37.60
CA SER A 40 0.73 1.89 -37.20
C SER A 40 1.59 0.76 -37.77
N ALA A 41 2.65 1.09 -38.53
CA ALA A 41 3.50 0.12 -39.22
C ALA A 41 4.49 -0.63 -38.30
N SER A 42 4.80 -0.11 -37.10
CA SER A 42 5.77 -0.73 -36.18
C SER A 42 5.10 -1.34 -34.93
N ARG A 43 5.49 -2.57 -34.55
CA ARG A 43 4.95 -3.29 -33.38
C ARG A 43 5.27 -2.59 -32.05
N GLU A 44 6.33 -1.77 -32.02
CA GLU A 44 6.83 -1.08 -30.83
C GLU A 44 6.06 0.22 -30.52
N THR A 45 5.54 0.91 -31.55
CA THR A 45 4.79 2.17 -31.39
C THR A 45 3.27 1.94 -31.26
N ARG A 46 2.78 0.72 -31.49
CA ARG A 46 1.35 0.41 -31.37
C ARG A 46 0.87 0.58 -29.92
N ASP A 47 -0.12 1.45 -29.73
CA ASP A 47 -0.75 1.68 -28.43
C ASP A 47 -2.18 1.10 -28.39
N TRP A 48 -2.61 0.71 -27.19
CA TRP A 48 -3.97 0.20 -26.95
C TRP A 48 -5.00 1.33 -26.77
N TYR A 49 -4.54 2.54 -26.48
CA TYR A 49 -5.38 3.68 -26.17
C TYR A 49 -6.12 4.23 -27.39
N THR A 50 -5.47 4.27 -28.54
CA THR A 50 -5.94 4.82 -29.80
C THR A 50 -7.24 4.16 -30.29
N PRO A 51 -7.35 2.83 -30.40
CA PRO A 51 -8.62 2.20 -30.78
C PRO A 51 -9.72 2.37 -29.72
N ILE A 52 -9.37 2.37 -28.44
CA ILE A 52 -10.33 2.48 -27.32
C ILE A 52 -10.87 3.91 -27.19
N SER A 53 -9.99 4.92 -27.27
CA SER A 53 -10.33 6.34 -27.10
C SER A 53 -11.28 6.86 -28.17
N ARG A 54 -11.25 6.28 -29.39
CA ARG A 54 -12.18 6.58 -30.48
C ARG A 54 -13.65 6.42 -30.07
N TYR A 55 -13.96 5.39 -29.28
CA TYR A 55 -15.32 5.13 -28.78
C TYR A 55 -15.52 5.70 -27.38
N ASN A 56 -14.50 5.64 -26.53
CA ASN A 56 -14.59 5.99 -25.13
C ASN A 56 -14.80 7.50 -24.90
N ILE A 57 -14.15 8.37 -25.68
CA ILE A 57 -14.27 9.82 -25.51
C ILE A 57 -15.69 10.32 -25.82
N PRO A 58 -16.33 9.95 -26.97
CA PRO A 58 -17.73 10.31 -27.23
C PRO A 58 -18.70 9.80 -26.15
N ILE A 59 -18.55 8.55 -25.70
CA ILE A 59 -19.39 7.97 -24.64
C ILE A 59 -19.28 8.79 -23.35
N ARG A 60 -18.06 9.15 -22.94
CA ARG A 60 -17.84 9.97 -21.74
C ARG A 60 -18.41 11.38 -21.85
N LYS A 61 -18.33 12.00 -23.03
CA LYS A 61 -18.98 13.29 -23.29
C LYS A 61 -20.48 13.18 -23.11
N GLY A 62 -21.09 12.18 -23.75
CA GLY A 62 -22.53 11.92 -23.66
C GLY A 62 -22.96 11.68 -22.21
N LEU A 63 -22.22 10.84 -21.48
CA LEU A 63 -22.48 10.57 -20.08
C LEU A 63 -22.32 11.80 -19.18
N ASN A 64 -21.28 12.63 -19.38
CA ASN A 64 -21.09 13.86 -18.60
C ASN A 64 -22.18 14.90 -18.89
N MET A 65 -22.62 15.00 -20.14
CA MET A 65 -23.77 15.83 -20.52
C MET A 65 -25.06 15.32 -19.88
N PHE A 66 -25.29 14.00 -19.91
CA PHE A 66 -26.43 13.37 -19.26
C PHE A 66 -26.43 13.65 -17.75
N PHE A 67 -25.28 13.50 -17.07
CA PHE A 67 -25.18 13.75 -15.64
C PHE A 67 -25.34 15.22 -15.28
N GLY A 68 -24.81 16.13 -16.11
CA GLY A 68 -25.06 17.57 -15.98
C GLY A 68 -26.54 17.90 -16.13
N ALA A 69 -27.20 17.34 -17.14
CA ALA A 69 -28.64 17.53 -17.38
C ALA A 69 -29.48 16.99 -16.21
N CYS A 70 -29.16 15.80 -15.69
CA CYS A 70 -29.85 15.24 -14.52
C CYS A 70 -29.65 16.11 -13.27
N ASN A 71 -28.45 16.67 -13.05
CA ASN A 71 -28.21 17.63 -11.96
C ASN A 71 -29.08 18.88 -12.09
N VAL A 72 -29.07 19.52 -13.26
CA VAL A 72 -29.89 20.71 -13.49
C VAL A 72 -31.38 20.37 -13.37
N TYR A 73 -31.82 19.23 -13.91
CA TYR A 73 -33.21 18.79 -13.83
C TYR A 73 -33.66 18.54 -12.40
N ALA A 74 -32.84 17.86 -11.59
CA ALA A 74 -33.11 17.63 -10.16
C ALA A 74 -33.29 18.96 -9.42
N MET A 75 -32.39 19.92 -9.65
CA MET A 75 -32.46 21.25 -9.03
C MET A 75 -33.73 21.99 -9.46
N LEU A 76 -34.08 21.98 -10.75
CA LEU A 76 -35.31 22.59 -11.26
C LEU A 76 -36.56 21.89 -10.72
N ALA A 77 -36.58 20.57 -10.59
CA ALA A 77 -37.69 19.82 -10.02
C ALA A 77 -37.88 20.08 -8.52
N GLY A 78 -36.82 20.46 -7.80
CA GLY A 78 -36.88 20.97 -6.43
C GLY A 78 -37.53 22.36 -6.33
N ILE A 79 -37.26 23.24 -7.30
CA ILE A 79 -37.82 24.60 -7.37
C ILE A 79 -39.25 24.61 -7.89
N TYR A 80 -39.57 23.77 -8.87
CA TYR A 80 -40.84 23.71 -9.57
C TYR A 80 -41.53 22.35 -9.34
N PRO A 81 -42.39 22.23 -8.32
CA PRO A 81 -43.07 20.97 -7.99
C PRO A 81 -43.94 20.39 -9.11
N ALA A 82 -44.29 21.18 -10.14
CA ALA A 82 -45.06 20.71 -11.29
C ALA A 82 -44.25 19.81 -12.24
N LEU A 83 -42.91 19.80 -12.15
CA LEU A 83 -42.08 18.98 -13.04
C LEU A 83 -42.15 17.48 -12.65
N PRO A 84 -42.47 16.58 -13.59
CA PRO A 84 -42.46 15.14 -13.35
C PRO A 84 -41.01 14.62 -13.31
N TYR A 85 -40.69 13.59 -12.53
CA TYR A 85 -39.35 12.99 -12.57
C TYR A 85 -39.44 11.45 -12.56
N PRO A 86 -38.64 10.76 -13.41
CA PRO A 86 -38.65 9.30 -13.46
C PRO A 86 -37.96 8.70 -12.23
N THR A 87 -38.68 7.88 -11.47
CA THR A 87 -38.21 7.27 -10.20
C THR A 87 -36.95 6.43 -10.34
N PHE A 88 -36.68 5.86 -11.53
CA PHE A 88 -35.44 5.12 -11.78
C PHE A 88 -34.18 6.02 -11.77
N LEU A 89 -34.28 7.26 -12.25
CA LEU A 89 -33.19 8.24 -12.23
C LEU A 89 -33.21 9.10 -10.96
N PHE A 90 -34.35 9.16 -10.26
CA PHE A 90 -34.50 9.90 -9.01
C PHE A 90 -35.15 9.00 -7.95
N PRO A 91 -34.40 8.02 -7.41
CA PRO A 91 -34.90 7.08 -6.39
C PRO A 91 -35.48 7.81 -5.17
N ASN A 92 -34.76 8.83 -4.68
CA ASN A 92 -35.25 9.77 -3.69
C ASN A 92 -35.79 11.03 -4.38
N SER A 93 -36.80 11.64 -3.77
CA SER A 93 -37.46 12.83 -4.32
C SER A 93 -36.48 14.02 -4.42
N PRO A 94 -36.31 14.62 -5.61
CA PRO A 94 -35.56 15.86 -5.77
C PRO A 94 -36.14 17.04 -4.99
N ARG A 95 -37.42 16.95 -4.58
CA ARG A 95 -38.11 18.02 -3.83
C ARG A 95 -37.69 18.10 -2.36
N THR A 96 -37.15 17.02 -1.82
CA THR A 96 -36.64 16.94 -0.44
C THR A 96 -35.11 16.90 -0.40
N ALA A 97 -34.45 16.99 -1.56
CA ALA A 97 -33.01 16.96 -1.71
C ALA A 97 -32.37 18.29 -1.30
N ASN A 98 -31.20 18.24 -0.68
CA ASN A 98 -30.49 19.43 -0.23
C ASN A 98 -29.38 19.84 -1.21
N PHE A 99 -29.75 20.51 -2.30
CA PHE A 99 -28.78 20.98 -3.29
C PHE A 99 -27.99 22.18 -2.78
N HIS A 100 -26.66 22.07 -2.71
CA HIS A 100 -25.77 23.12 -2.26
C HIS A 100 -24.34 22.92 -2.80
N MET A 101 -23.53 23.98 -2.78
CA MET A 101 -22.11 23.88 -3.12
C MET A 101 -21.31 23.31 -1.95
N SER A 102 -21.13 22.00 -1.93
CA SER A 102 -20.25 21.35 -0.96
C SER A 102 -18.77 21.64 -1.25
N GLN A 103 -17.89 21.50 -0.24
CA GLN A 103 -16.44 21.67 -0.44
C GLN A 103 -15.85 20.76 -1.54
N PRO A 104 -16.23 19.46 -1.65
CA PRO A 104 -15.79 18.61 -2.75
C PRO A 104 -16.26 19.12 -4.12
N PHE A 105 -17.47 19.70 -4.18
CA PHE A 105 -18.01 20.26 -5.41
C PHE A 105 -17.19 21.46 -5.91
N VAL A 106 -16.85 22.39 -5.01
CA VAL A 106 -16.04 23.57 -5.35
C VAL A 106 -14.63 23.15 -5.78
N LEU A 107 -14.02 22.20 -5.05
CA LEU A 107 -12.70 21.68 -5.37
C LEU A 107 -12.68 20.97 -6.72
N GLY A 108 -13.66 20.10 -6.96
CA GLY A 108 -13.83 19.40 -8.23
C GLY A 108 -14.04 20.38 -9.40
N SER A 109 -14.87 21.40 -9.22
CA SER A 109 -15.10 22.44 -10.23
C SER A 109 -13.81 23.19 -10.57
N SER A 110 -13.04 23.57 -9.55
CA SER A 110 -11.76 24.26 -9.71
C SER A 110 -10.75 23.42 -10.48
N ILE A 111 -10.58 22.14 -10.12
CA ILE A 111 -9.67 21.23 -10.82
C ILE A 111 -10.10 21.02 -12.27
N LEU A 112 -11.42 20.89 -12.52
CA LEU A 112 -11.96 20.75 -13.86
C LEU A 112 -11.63 21.95 -14.75
N LEU A 113 -11.84 23.16 -14.23
CA LEU A 113 -11.58 24.40 -14.96
C LEU A 113 -10.08 24.59 -15.24
N ILE A 114 -9.21 24.33 -14.25
CA ILE A 114 -7.75 24.39 -14.45
C ILE A 114 -7.30 23.36 -15.48
N GLY A 115 -7.76 22.11 -15.36
CA GLY A 115 -7.42 21.05 -16.33
C GLY A 115 -7.88 21.38 -17.75
N THR A 116 -9.08 21.95 -17.87
CA THR A 116 -9.64 22.42 -19.15
C THR A 116 -8.81 23.56 -19.73
N TYR A 117 -8.42 24.54 -18.90
CA TYR A 117 -7.59 25.67 -19.32
C TYR A 117 -6.21 25.20 -19.83
N ILE A 118 -5.56 24.26 -19.12
CA ILE A 118 -4.30 23.65 -19.58
C ILE A 118 -4.48 23.01 -20.95
N ARG A 119 -5.57 22.25 -21.16
CA ARG A 119 -5.84 21.64 -22.47
C ARG A 119 -6.05 22.68 -23.57
N PHE A 120 -6.75 23.78 -23.30
CA PHE A 120 -6.90 24.86 -24.26
C PHE A 120 -5.57 25.49 -24.66
N LEU A 121 -4.70 25.80 -23.69
CA LEU A 121 -3.36 26.31 -23.98
C LEU A 121 -2.56 25.33 -24.85
N CYS A 122 -2.69 24.02 -24.60
CA CYS A 122 -2.04 22.99 -25.41
C CYS A 122 -2.58 22.95 -26.84
N TYR A 123 -3.91 23.05 -27.01
CA TYR A 123 -4.56 23.07 -28.32
C TYR A 123 -4.15 24.28 -29.14
N GLU A 124 -4.07 25.46 -28.50
CA GLU A 124 -3.64 26.68 -29.14
C GLU A 124 -2.18 26.60 -29.62
N ARG A 125 -1.29 26.06 -28.76
CA ARG A 125 0.15 25.96 -29.04
C ARG A 125 0.49 24.90 -30.08
N LEU A 126 -0.08 23.71 -29.98
CA LEU A 126 0.14 22.66 -30.99
C LEU A 126 -0.60 22.96 -32.30
N GLY A 127 -1.72 23.70 -32.24
CA GLY A 127 -2.53 24.02 -33.40
C GLY A 127 -2.93 22.75 -34.16
N ARG A 128 -2.58 22.69 -35.44
CA ARG A 128 -2.88 21.52 -36.30
C ARG A 128 -2.24 20.22 -35.82
N PHE A 129 -1.11 20.28 -35.11
CA PHE A 129 -0.36 19.09 -34.70
C PHE A 129 -1.00 18.33 -33.52
N PHE A 130 -2.03 18.88 -32.87
CA PHE A 130 -2.72 18.17 -31.80
C PHE A 130 -3.64 17.08 -32.38
N THR A 131 -3.37 15.82 -32.03
CA THR A 131 -4.21 14.68 -32.45
C THR A 131 -4.49 13.72 -31.28
N TYR A 132 -5.70 13.15 -31.25
CA TYR A 132 -6.00 12.07 -30.28
C TYR A 132 -5.28 10.78 -30.65
N GLN A 133 -5.12 10.51 -31.93
CA GLN A 133 -4.34 9.40 -32.44
C GLN A 133 -2.89 9.82 -32.54
N LEU A 134 -1.98 8.97 -32.11
CA LEU A 134 -0.56 9.24 -32.21
C LEU A 134 -0.18 9.18 -33.70
N SER A 135 0.24 10.31 -34.27
CA SER A 135 0.53 10.43 -35.72
C SER A 135 1.50 11.55 -36.00
N ILE A 136 2.38 11.35 -36.99
CA ILE A 136 3.24 12.40 -37.52
C ILE A 136 2.54 13.00 -38.75
N GLN A 137 2.16 14.28 -38.65
CA GLN A 137 1.54 15.02 -39.75
C GLN A 137 2.57 15.51 -40.77
N ASP A 138 2.09 15.90 -41.95
CA ASP A 138 2.94 16.55 -42.93
C ASP A 138 3.47 17.90 -42.40
N ASN A 139 4.78 18.12 -42.56
CA ASN A 139 5.49 19.28 -41.99
C ASN A 139 5.31 19.43 -40.47
N HIS A 140 5.33 18.31 -39.73
CA HIS A 140 5.32 18.30 -38.27
C HIS A 140 6.55 19.05 -37.72
N ARG A 141 6.33 19.98 -36.79
CA ARG A 141 7.40 20.68 -36.06
C ARG A 141 7.32 20.36 -34.58
N LEU A 142 8.48 20.24 -33.92
CA LEU A 142 8.53 20.07 -32.48
C LEU A 142 8.16 21.39 -31.79
N ILE A 143 7.12 21.38 -30.96
CA ILE A 143 6.70 22.54 -30.18
C ILE A 143 7.31 22.44 -28.78
N THR A 144 8.08 23.46 -28.40
CA THR A 144 8.92 23.44 -27.18
C THR A 144 8.64 24.62 -26.25
N ASP A 145 7.76 25.55 -26.63
CA ASP A 145 7.40 26.75 -25.88
C ASP A 145 6.06 26.62 -25.13
N GLY A 146 5.74 27.61 -24.29
CA GLY A 146 4.51 27.63 -23.50
C GLY A 146 4.44 26.47 -22.50
N PRO A 147 3.30 25.75 -22.38
CA PRO A 147 3.18 24.60 -21.48
C PRO A 147 4.21 23.49 -21.76
N TYR A 148 4.64 23.34 -23.02
CA TYR A 148 5.61 22.33 -23.46
C TYR A 148 7.06 22.66 -23.06
N GLY A 149 7.33 23.90 -22.62
CA GLY A 149 8.61 24.28 -22.03
C GLY A 149 8.72 23.97 -20.54
N VAL A 150 7.60 23.62 -19.89
CA VAL A 150 7.55 23.27 -18.45
C VAL A 150 7.52 21.77 -18.24
N VAL A 151 6.67 21.07 -19.00
CA VAL A 151 6.56 19.61 -18.99
C VAL A 151 6.39 19.11 -20.44
N ARG A 152 6.82 17.88 -20.72
CA ARG A 152 6.73 17.29 -22.07
C ARG A 152 5.29 17.01 -22.52
N HIS A 153 4.41 16.64 -21.59
CA HIS A 153 3.04 16.19 -21.88
C HIS A 153 1.94 16.95 -21.10
N PRO A 154 1.86 18.30 -21.20
CA PRO A 154 0.95 19.13 -20.41
C PRO A 154 -0.53 18.82 -20.70
N SER A 155 -0.88 18.46 -21.94
CA SER A 155 -2.26 18.12 -22.30
C SER A 155 -2.74 16.83 -21.63
N TYR A 156 -1.84 15.88 -21.33
CA TYR A 156 -2.18 14.67 -20.61
C TYR A 156 -2.42 14.96 -19.12
N LEU A 157 -1.63 15.84 -18.51
CA LEU A 157 -1.90 16.34 -17.17
C LEU A 157 -3.30 16.98 -17.09
N GLY A 158 -3.62 17.90 -18.02
CA GLY A 158 -4.94 18.53 -18.07
C GLY A 158 -6.08 17.51 -18.26
N GLY A 159 -5.88 16.49 -19.10
CA GLY A 159 -6.84 15.40 -19.28
C GLY A 159 -7.08 14.59 -18.00
N VAL A 160 -6.01 14.19 -17.29
CA VAL A 160 -6.11 13.46 -16.02
C VAL A 160 -6.84 14.30 -14.97
N MET A 161 -6.53 15.60 -14.86
CA MET A 161 -7.22 16.52 -13.95
C MET A 161 -8.72 16.58 -14.24
N MET A 162 -9.09 16.75 -15.51
CA MET A 162 -10.50 16.80 -15.92
C MET A 162 -11.23 15.49 -15.57
N PHE A 163 -10.63 14.34 -15.87
CA PHE A 163 -11.23 13.04 -15.57
C PHE A 163 -11.39 12.79 -14.06
N ALA A 164 -10.39 13.15 -13.25
CA ALA A 164 -10.50 13.06 -11.80
C ALA A 164 -11.57 14.02 -11.25
N ALA A 165 -11.63 15.24 -11.77
CA ALA A 165 -12.57 16.26 -11.34
C ALA A 165 -14.03 15.87 -11.58
N ILE A 166 -14.37 15.33 -12.76
CA ILE A 166 -15.75 14.88 -13.02
C ILE A 166 -16.18 13.71 -12.12
N MET A 167 -15.24 12.89 -11.63
CA MET A 167 -15.53 11.83 -10.65
C MET A 167 -15.91 12.42 -9.31
N VAL A 168 -15.10 13.36 -8.83
CA VAL A 168 -15.39 14.07 -7.58
C VAL A 168 -16.73 14.80 -7.67
N LEU A 169 -16.95 15.53 -8.76
CA LEU A 169 -18.16 16.31 -8.97
C LEU A 169 -19.43 15.46 -9.00
N HIS A 170 -19.46 14.41 -9.82
CA HIS A 170 -20.72 13.66 -10.00
C HIS A 170 -20.92 12.57 -8.95
N LEU A 171 -19.87 11.88 -8.50
CA LEU A 171 -20.05 10.66 -7.70
C LEU A 171 -19.86 10.87 -6.20
N PHE A 172 -19.14 11.92 -5.79
CA PHE A 172 -18.67 12.09 -4.41
C PHE A 172 -18.99 13.45 -3.78
N SER A 173 -19.62 14.37 -4.51
CA SER A 173 -19.94 15.70 -3.99
C SER A 173 -21.36 15.76 -3.43
N PRO A 174 -21.55 15.99 -2.12
CA PRO A 174 -22.87 16.30 -1.56
C PRO A 174 -23.50 17.51 -2.24
N GLY A 175 -24.83 17.58 -2.29
CA GLY A 175 -25.55 18.62 -3.00
C GLY A 175 -25.63 18.42 -4.52
N THR A 176 -25.30 17.22 -5.02
CA THR A 176 -25.49 16.82 -6.42
C THR A 176 -26.57 15.76 -6.56
N TRP A 177 -27.17 15.68 -7.74
CA TRP A 177 -28.22 14.71 -8.08
C TRP A 177 -27.87 13.27 -7.69
N TRP A 178 -26.65 12.83 -7.98
CA TRP A 178 -26.24 11.45 -7.72
C TRP A 178 -26.31 11.07 -6.24
N ILE A 179 -25.90 11.99 -5.36
CA ILE A 179 -25.89 11.76 -3.92
C ILE A 179 -27.26 12.04 -3.33
N GLU A 180 -27.82 13.22 -3.58
CA GLU A 180 -29.06 13.67 -2.93
C GLU A 180 -30.27 12.84 -3.36
N CYS A 181 -30.28 12.34 -4.60
CA CYS A 181 -31.36 11.47 -5.08
C CYS A 181 -31.11 9.98 -4.80
N GLY A 182 -30.05 9.62 -4.06
CA GLY A 182 -29.83 8.26 -3.56
C GLY A 182 -29.41 7.24 -4.61
N LEU A 183 -28.70 7.63 -5.67
CA LEU A 183 -28.32 6.67 -6.73
C LEU A 183 -27.38 5.59 -6.19
N TRP A 184 -26.52 5.94 -5.23
CA TRP A 184 -25.66 4.97 -4.55
C TRP A 184 -26.43 3.92 -3.75
N ASP A 185 -27.71 4.12 -3.43
CA ASP A 185 -28.52 3.14 -2.74
C ASP A 185 -29.06 2.06 -3.70
N THR A 186 -29.14 2.40 -4.99
CA THR A 186 -29.63 1.49 -6.03
C THR A 186 -28.54 0.60 -6.60
N MET A 187 -28.91 -0.61 -7.04
CA MET A 187 -27.99 -1.50 -7.76
C MET A 187 -27.48 -0.86 -9.06
N PHE A 188 -28.38 -0.18 -9.79
CA PHE A 188 -28.04 0.49 -11.04
C PHE A 188 -26.98 1.58 -10.84
N GLY A 189 -27.19 2.48 -9.88
CA GLY A 189 -26.23 3.55 -9.59
C GLY A 189 -24.90 3.01 -9.07
N LYS A 190 -24.89 1.95 -8.25
CA LYS A 190 -23.65 1.26 -7.84
C LYS A 190 -22.89 0.71 -9.04
N LEU A 191 -23.55 -0.03 -9.93
CA LEU A 191 -22.91 -0.63 -11.11
C LEU A 191 -22.38 0.45 -12.07
N LEU A 192 -23.18 1.47 -12.37
CA LEU A 192 -22.79 2.56 -13.26
C LEU A 192 -21.64 3.39 -12.67
N GLY A 193 -21.72 3.72 -11.37
CA GLY A 193 -20.67 4.44 -10.65
C GLY A 193 -19.36 3.65 -10.60
N MET A 194 -19.41 2.36 -10.27
CA MET A 194 -18.23 1.48 -10.26
C MET A 194 -17.63 1.28 -11.66
N TRP A 195 -18.45 1.13 -12.69
CA TRP A 195 -17.98 1.07 -14.07
C TRP A 195 -17.30 2.38 -14.49
N TRP A 196 -17.85 3.54 -14.11
CA TRP A 196 -17.24 4.83 -14.42
C TRP A 196 -15.91 4.99 -13.69
N LEU A 197 -15.83 4.65 -12.40
CA LEU A 197 -14.58 4.66 -11.62
C LEU A 197 -13.52 3.76 -12.25
N GLY A 198 -13.87 2.49 -12.50
CA GLY A 198 -12.95 1.50 -13.08
C GLY A 198 -12.47 1.91 -14.46
N SER A 199 -13.37 2.33 -15.35
CA SER A 199 -13.00 2.76 -16.70
C SER A 199 -12.14 4.02 -16.69
N THR A 200 -12.31 4.92 -15.73
CA THR A 200 -11.50 6.14 -15.58
C THR A 200 -10.09 5.79 -15.11
N ALA A 201 -9.96 4.91 -14.13
CA ALA A 201 -8.66 4.40 -13.69
C ALA A 201 -7.90 3.73 -14.84
N ILE A 202 -8.58 2.87 -15.62
CA ILE A 202 -8.02 2.23 -16.81
C ILE A 202 -7.56 3.29 -17.85
N ASN A 203 -8.34 4.36 -18.06
CA ASN A 203 -7.96 5.42 -19.00
C ASN A 203 -6.68 6.15 -18.58
N VAL A 204 -6.54 6.46 -17.29
CA VAL A 204 -5.31 7.07 -16.74
C VAL A 204 -4.12 6.13 -16.93
N LEU A 205 -4.29 4.82 -16.67
CA LEU A 205 -3.22 3.83 -16.88
C LEU A 205 -2.79 3.76 -18.34
N PHE A 206 -3.73 3.76 -19.29
CA PHE A 206 -3.39 3.75 -20.71
C PHE A 206 -2.72 5.06 -21.17
N LEU A 207 -3.09 6.21 -20.60
CA LEU A 207 -2.36 7.46 -20.86
C LEU A 207 -0.92 7.38 -20.36
N LEU A 208 -0.69 6.80 -19.17
CA LEU A 208 0.65 6.60 -18.63
C LEU A 208 1.48 5.61 -19.46
N GLU A 209 0.87 4.56 -19.99
CA GLU A 209 1.52 3.61 -20.92
C GLU A 209 1.86 4.26 -22.28
N ARG A 210 1.05 5.22 -22.72
CA ARG A 210 1.22 5.90 -24.02
C ARG A 210 2.41 6.85 -24.05
N ILE A 211 2.69 7.54 -22.95
CA ILE A 211 3.72 8.58 -22.88
C ILE A 211 5.10 8.10 -23.36
N PRO A 212 5.65 6.96 -22.89
CA PRO A 212 6.95 6.47 -23.37
C PRO A 212 6.98 6.16 -24.87
N LYS A 213 5.85 5.69 -25.43
CA LYS A 213 5.73 5.37 -26.86
C LYS A 213 5.73 6.64 -27.71
N GLU A 214 5.06 7.68 -27.23
CA GLU A 214 5.06 9.00 -27.86
C GLU A 214 6.42 9.67 -27.81
N ASP A 215 7.08 9.66 -26.66
CA ASP A 215 8.44 10.19 -26.51
C ASP A 215 9.42 9.49 -27.45
N LEU A 216 9.35 8.15 -27.55
CA LEU A 216 10.17 7.38 -28.47
C LEU A 216 9.90 7.76 -29.94
N MET A 217 8.64 7.99 -30.30
CA MET A 217 8.29 8.44 -31.65
C MET A 217 8.86 9.84 -31.93
N LEU A 218 8.66 10.79 -31.02
CA LEU A 218 9.15 12.15 -31.17
C LEU A 218 10.68 12.18 -31.24
N GLN A 219 11.37 11.39 -30.40
CA GLN A 219 12.82 11.24 -30.45
C GLN A 219 13.29 10.67 -31.79
N ARG A 220 12.65 9.63 -32.34
CA ARG A 220 13.02 9.07 -33.66
C ARG A 220 12.82 10.07 -34.79
N THR A 221 11.83 10.95 -34.67
CA THR A 221 11.45 11.93 -35.70
C THR A 221 12.35 13.16 -35.70
N PHE A 222 12.54 13.76 -34.52
CA PHE A 222 13.21 15.05 -34.36
C PHE A 222 14.66 14.92 -33.85
N LYS A 223 15.08 13.72 -33.42
CA LYS A 223 16.47 13.36 -33.04
C LYS A 223 17.08 14.39 -32.06
N GLU A 224 18.15 15.05 -32.46
CA GLU A 224 18.91 16.00 -31.63
C GLU A 224 18.04 17.16 -31.10
N GLU A 225 17.06 17.63 -31.87
CA GLU A 225 16.16 18.71 -31.44
C GLU A 225 15.31 18.25 -30.24
N TRP A 226 14.83 17.00 -30.29
CA TRP A 226 14.11 16.40 -29.18
C TRP A 226 15.01 16.16 -27.99
N ASP A 227 16.23 15.64 -28.19
CA ASP A 227 17.17 15.39 -27.10
C ASP A 227 17.54 16.69 -26.36
N GLN A 228 17.79 17.78 -27.09
CA GLN A 228 18.08 19.09 -26.50
C GLN A 228 16.87 19.66 -25.74
N TRP A 229 15.67 19.53 -26.29
CA TRP A 229 14.45 19.96 -25.60
C TRP A 229 14.15 19.13 -24.37
N ALA A 230 14.28 17.80 -24.45
CA ALA A 230 14.04 16.88 -23.34
C ALA A 230 15.04 17.09 -22.19
N GLN A 231 16.29 17.48 -22.51
CA GLN A 231 17.26 17.89 -21.49
C GLN A 231 16.85 19.20 -20.78
N ARG A 232 16.33 20.19 -21.51
CA ARG A 232 15.83 21.45 -20.92
C ARG A 232 14.51 21.28 -20.17
N THR A 233 13.68 20.34 -20.60
CA THR A 233 12.34 20.04 -20.07
C THR A 233 12.32 18.61 -19.51
N PRO A 234 13.01 18.33 -18.39
CA PRO A 234 13.16 16.96 -17.88
C PRO A 234 11.82 16.36 -17.45
N TYR A 235 10.87 17.20 -17.05
CA TYR A 235 9.60 16.79 -16.47
C TYR A 235 8.62 16.27 -17.54
N VAL A 236 8.04 15.09 -17.27
CA VAL A 236 7.12 14.43 -18.20
C VAL A 236 5.69 14.96 -18.09
N LEU A 237 5.10 14.90 -16.89
CA LEU A 237 3.70 15.29 -16.64
C LEU A 237 3.57 16.39 -15.60
N VAL A 238 4.21 16.20 -14.44
CA VAL A 238 4.17 17.15 -13.33
C VAL A 238 5.58 17.70 -13.14
N PRO A 239 5.76 19.03 -13.15
CA PRO A 239 7.06 19.61 -12.86
C PRO A 239 7.44 19.25 -11.44
N TYR A 240 8.65 18.70 -11.28
CA TYR A 240 9.19 18.14 -10.04
C TYR A 240 8.41 16.89 -9.56
N GLN A 241 9.00 15.70 -9.67
CA GLN A 241 8.41 14.44 -9.12
C GLN A 241 8.77 14.22 -7.64
N VAL A 242 9.74 14.96 -7.11
CA VAL A 242 10.17 14.92 -5.70
C VAL A 242 9.22 15.64 -4.71
N PRO A 243 8.42 16.68 -5.04
CA PRO A 243 7.57 17.39 -4.11
C PRO A 243 6.20 16.76 -3.88
N ILE A 244 5.69 15.76 -4.62
CA ILE A 244 4.36 15.21 -4.28
C ILE A 244 4.40 14.51 -2.90
N ARG A 245 5.42 13.69 -2.63
CA ARG A 245 5.59 13.06 -1.31
C ARG A 245 6.04 14.05 -0.24
N GLN A 246 6.88 15.04 -0.59
CA GLN A 246 7.28 16.07 0.36
C GLN A 246 6.12 17.00 0.71
N ALA A 247 5.31 17.40 -0.27
CA ALA A 247 4.08 18.14 -0.10
C ALA A 247 3.06 17.31 0.67
N GLN A 248 2.94 16.00 0.40
CA GLN A 248 2.11 15.12 1.21
C GLN A 248 2.55 15.12 2.68
N ASN A 249 3.83 14.91 2.97
CA ASN A 249 4.33 14.96 4.35
C ASN A 249 4.15 16.36 4.98
N LEU A 250 4.35 17.43 4.21
CA LEU A 250 4.15 18.80 4.69
C LEU A 250 2.68 19.09 4.98
N VAL A 251 1.77 18.67 4.09
CA VAL A 251 0.32 18.80 4.27
C VAL A 251 -0.09 18.03 5.50
N PHE A 252 0.36 16.79 5.68
CA PHE A 252 -0.02 16.00 6.85
C PHE A 252 0.58 16.53 8.15
N GLY A 253 1.80 17.07 8.11
CA GLY A 253 2.38 17.82 9.22
C GLY A 253 1.55 19.07 9.55
N ALA A 254 1.18 19.85 8.54
CA ALA A 254 0.34 21.05 8.69
C ALA A 254 -1.06 20.71 9.21
N LEU A 255 -1.67 19.62 8.75
CA LEU A 255 -2.94 19.11 9.27
C LEU A 255 -2.81 18.67 10.73
N SER A 256 -1.68 18.07 11.11
CA SER A 256 -1.41 17.71 12.50
C SER A 256 -1.28 18.94 13.39
N VAL A 257 -0.55 19.96 12.94
CA VAL A 257 -0.44 21.26 13.64
C VAL A 257 -1.81 21.94 13.73
N TYR A 258 -2.55 22.00 12.64
CA TYR A 258 -3.89 22.58 12.62
C TYR A 258 -4.83 21.85 13.57
N ALA A 259 -4.73 20.53 13.66
CA ALA A 259 -5.56 19.75 14.58
C ALA A 259 -5.25 20.01 16.05
N ILE A 260 -3.96 20.17 16.39
CA ILE A 260 -3.53 20.59 17.72
C ILE A 260 -4.03 22.01 18.03
N LEU A 261 -3.94 22.93 17.07
CA LEU A 261 -4.45 24.29 17.25
C LEU A 261 -5.97 24.31 17.40
N ALA A 262 -6.70 23.56 16.58
CA ALA A 262 -8.16 23.49 16.63
C ALA A 262 -8.68 22.78 17.90
N SER A 263 -7.87 21.93 18.55
CA SER A 263 -8.20 21.40 19.87
C SER A 263 -7.92 22.40 20.99
N ALA A 264 -6.84 23.19 20.89
CA ALA A 264 -6.46 24.19 21.89
C ALA A 264 -7.32 25.47 21.83
N TYR A 265 -7.78 25.86 20.65
CA TYR A 265 -8.53 27.09 20.42
C TYR A 265 -9.92 26.79 19.83
N PRO A 266 -10.99 26.77 20.67
CA PRO A 266 -12.36 26.48 20.22
C PRO A 266 -12.90 27.42 19.14
N GLN A 267 -12.30 28.60 18.98
CA GLN A 267 -12.65 29.60 17.96
C GLN A 267 -12.31 29.14 16.54
N LEU A 268 -11.39 28.20 16.37
CA LEU A 268 -10.98 27.70 15.05
C LEU A 268 -12.04 26.76 14.48
N HIS A 269 -12.41 26.99 13.22
CA HIS A 269 -13.34 26.13 12.49
C HIS A 269 -12.84 24.67 12.47
N ARG A 270 -13.73 23.70 12.61
CA ARG A 270 -13.41 22.26 12.52
C ARG A 270 -14.07 21.69 11.27
N PRO A 271 -13.38 21.65 10.13
CA PRO A 271 -13.98 21.15 8.90
C PRO A 271 -14.26 19.65 9.03
N ALA A 272 -15.47 19.23 8.68
CA ALA A 272 -15.94 17.85 8.80
C ALA A 272 -15.07 16.82 8.06
N LEU A 273 -14.35 17.25 7.01
CA LEU A 273 -13.39 16.41 6.29
C LEU A 273 -12.17 16.02 7.15
N LEU A 274 -11.75 16.89 8.07
CA LEU A 274 -10.59 16.66 8.94
C LEU A 274 -11.00 16.14 10.33
N PHE A 275 -12.23 16.43 10.74
CA PHE A 275 -12.82 16.02 12.02
C PHE A 275 -14.18 15.37 11.75
N PRO A 276 -14.21 14.06 11.49
CA PRO A 276 -15.46 13.33 11.28
C PRO A 276 -16.40 13.47 12.47
N GLU A 277 -17.71 13.50 12.24
CA GLU A 277 -18.71 13.59 13.32
C GLU A 277 -18.56 12.42 14.31
N GLY A 278 -18.57 12.73 15.61
CA GLY A 278 -18.32 11.75 16.69
C GLY A 278 -16.84 11.54 17.03
N SER A 279 -15.92 12.29 16.44
CA SER A 279 -14.52 12.31 16.88
C SER A 279 -14.42 12.81 18.32
N ARG A 280 -13.70 12.06 19.17
CA ARG A 280 -13.42 12.46 20.55
C ARG A 280 -12.56 13.72 20.55
N SER A 281 -12.57 14.48 21.64
CA SER A 281 -11.56 15.52 21.87
C SER A 281 -10.18 14.87 21.75
N PRO A 282 -9.36 15.25 20.74
CA PRO A 282 -8.11 14.56 20.46
C PRO A 282 -7.11 14.80 21.60
N GLU A 283 -6.56 13.72 22.17
CA GLU A 283 -5.52 13.79 23.19
C GLU A 283 -4.16 13.64 22.52
N PHE A 284 -3.60 14.77 22.09
CA PHE A 284 -2.29 14.81 21.46
C PHE A 284 -1.21 14.47 22.49
N SER A 285 -0.58 13.30 22.32
CA SER A 285 0.51 12.83 23.17
C SER A 285 1.66 12.24 22.34
N ILE A 286 2.89 12.33 22.86
CA ILE A 286 4.05 11.71 22.22
C ILE A 286 4.04 10.22 22.57
N SER A 287 3.59 9.39 21.63
CA SER A 287 3.59 7.94 21.79
C SER A 287 4.97 7.32 21.49
N PRO A 288 5.31 6.14 22.07
CA PRO A 288 6.51 5.40 21.68
C PRO A 288 6.55 5.08 20.18
N THR A 289 5.39 4.85 19.56
CA THR A 289 5.26 4.63 18.10
C THR A 289 5.65 5.87 17.30
N PHE A 290 5.27 7.06 17.77
CA PHE A 290 5.69 8.33 17.17
C PHE A 290 7.21 8.53 17.25
N LEU A 291 7.80 8.29 18.42
CA LEU A 291 9.24 8.39 18.62
C LEU A 291 10.00 7.41 17.72
N PHE A 292 9.52 6.17 17.60
CA PHE A 292 10.10 5.17 16.71
C PHE A 292 10.01 5.59 15.24
N GLY A 293 8.84 6.02 14.77
CA GLY A 293 8.68 6.48 13.39
C GLY A 293 9.54 7.71 13.08
N THR A 294 9.66 8.64 14.02
CA THR A 294 10.54 9.82 13.93
C THR A 294 12.00 9.41 13.86
N PHE A 295 12.43 8.48 14.72
CA PHE A 295 13.78 7.93 14.70
C PHE A 295 14.13 7.30 13.34
N LEU A 296 13.22 6.52 12.75
CA LEU A 296 13.41 5.95 11.41
C LEU A 296 13.54 7.04 10.33
N CYS A 297 12.71 8.08 10.39
CA CYS A 297 12.79 9.21 9.46
C CYS A 297 14.12 9.95 9.57
N CYS A 298 14.53 10.31 10.78
CA CYS A 298 15.77 11.03 11.04
C CYS A 298 17.00 10.20 10.65
N THR A 299 17.02 8.91 11.01
CA THR A 299 18.10 8.00 10.65
C THR A 299 18.20 7.81 9.14
N GLY A 300 17.06 7.58 8.47
CA GLY A 300 17.01 7.44 7.02
C GLY A 300 17.48 8.71 6.30
N GLY A 301 17.02 9.88 6.75
CA GLY A 301 17.43 11.18 6.23
C GLY A 301 18.93 11.45 6.44
N TYR A 302 19.47 11.11 7.61
CA TYR A 302 20.89 11.26 7.91
C TYR A 302 21.76 10.36 7.00
N ILE A 303 21.38 9.09 6.81
CA ILE A 303 22.06 8.19 5.87
C ILE A 303 22.04 8.80 4.46
N ARG A 304 20.92 9.37 4.02
CA ARG A 304 20.81 10.03 2.72
C ARG A 304 21.77 11.21 2.58
N ILE A 305 21.88 12.06 3.60
CA ILE A 305 22.81 13.20 3.61
C ILE A 305 24.25 12.70 3.47
N LEU A 306 24.64 11.67 4.22
CA LEU A 306 25.97 11.06 4.11
C LEU A 306 26.23 10.49 2.70
N CYS A 307 25.21 9.90 2.07
CA CYS A 307 25.34 9.40 0.70
C CYS A 307 25.52 10.52 -0.32
N TYR A 308 24.79 11.63 -0.17
CA TYR A 308 24.96 12.80 -1.03
C TYR A 308 26.33 13.43 -0.89
N GLN A 309 26.85 13.51 0.34
CA GLN A 309 28.19 14.01 0.61
C GLN A 309 29.27 13.08 0.03
N ALA A 310 29.10 11.76 0.15
CA ALA A 310 30.06 10.79 -0.35
C ALA A 310 30.09 10.71 -1.89
N LEU A 311 28.93 10.69 -2.56
CA LEU A 311 28.85 10.62 -4.02
C LEU A 311 29.05 11.99 -4.70
N GLY A 312 28.70 13.08 -4.02
CA GLY A 312 28.75 14.44 -4.55
C GLY A 312 28.08 14.54 -5.92
N ARG A 313 28.85 15.00 -6.93
CA ARG A 313 28.36 15.21 -8.30
C ARG A 313 27.89 13.93 -9.00
N PHE A 314 28.26 12.74 -8.53
CA PHE A 314 27.90 11.47 -9.14
C PHE A 314 26.51 10.97 -8.74
N PHE A 315 25.87 11.57 -7.71
CA PHE A 315 24.53 11.18 -7.31
C PHE A 315 23.50 11.59 -8.38
N THR A 316 22.72 10.62 -8.87
CA THR A 316 21.61 10.86 -9.82
C THR A 316 20.36 10.07 -9.41
N TYR A 317 19.18 10.69 -9.60
CA TYR A 317 17.90 9.98 -9.39
C TYR A 317 17.61 9.01 -10.54
N GLU A 318 18.05 9.33 -11.75
CA GLU A 318 17.98 8.48 -12.92
C GLU A 318 19.20 7.54 -12.98
N LEU A 319 19.02 6.37 -13.59
CA LEU A 319 20.09 5.39 -13.75
C LEU A 319 21.02 5.86 -14.87
N SER A 320 22.00 6.70 -14.53
CA SER A 320 22.87 7.36 -15.50
C SER A 320 24.33 7.33 -15.07
N VAL A 321 25.22 7.07 -16.02
CA VAL A 321 26.67 7.17 -15.82
C VAL A 321 27.11 8.52 -16.35
N LYS A 322 27.53 9.43 -15.47
CA LYS A 322 28.09 10.72 -15.87
C LYS A 322 29.45 10.57 -16.54
N ASN A 323 29.85 11.57 -17.33
CA ASN A 323 31.23 11.68 -17.81
C ASN A 323 32.19 11.75 -16.59
N ASP A 324 33.32 11.05 -16.67
CA ASP A 324 34.30 10.90 -15.59
C ASP A 324 33.74 10.29 -14.29
N HIS A 325 32.75 9.40 -14.39
CA HIS A 325 32.21 8.69 -13.23
C HIS A 325 33.32 7.89 -12.52
N ARG A 326 33.45 8.05 -11.21
CA ARG A 326 34.38 7.27 -10.37
C ARG A 326 33.60 6.39 -9.40
N LEU A 327 34.10 5.18 -9.15
CA LEU A 327 33.50 4.28 -8.16
C LEU A 327 33.77 4.82 -6.74
N VAL A 328 32.71 5.14 -6.01
CA VAL A 328 32.81 5.61 -4.62
C VAL A 328 32.64 4.43 -3.66
N THR A 329 33.67 4.15 -2.87
CA THR A 329 33.74 2.97 -1.97
C THR A 329 33.90 3.35 -0.50
N ILE A 330 33.90 4.66 -0.19
CA ILE A 330 34.13 5.22 1.15
C ILE A 330 32.81 5.65 1.83
N GLY A 331 32.87 5.88 3.15
CA GLY A 331 31.72 6.34 3.93
C GLY A 331 30.61 5.28 3.98
N PRO A 332 29.33 5.61 3.78
CA PRO A 332 28.24 4.63 3.78
C PRO A 332 28.41 3.50 2.75
N TYR A 333 29.14 3.77 1.66
CA TYR A 333 29.40 2.83 0.56
C TYR A 333 30.44 1.75 0.90
N SER A 334 31.16 1.87 2.02
CA SER A 334 32.02 0.79 2.52
C SER A 334 31.22 -0.30 3.23
N VAL A 335 30.04 0.02 3.75
CA VAL A 335 29.19 -0.89 4.55
C VAL A 335 28.20 -1.65 3.68
N VAL A 336 27.50 -0.95 2.78
CA VAL A 336 26.58 -1.54 1.80
C VAL A 336 26.74 -0.83 0.46
N ARG A 337 26.42 -1.49 -0.66
CA ARG A 337 26.57 -0.93 -2.01
C ARG A 337 25.58 0.20 -2.31
N HIS A 338 24.38 0.13 -1.72
CA HIS A 338 23.27 1.07 -1.96
C HIS A 338 22.71 1.66 -0.64
N PRO A 339 23.52 2.41 0.12
CA PRO A 339 23.12 2.94 1.44
C PRO A 339 21.98 3.97 1.33
N SER A 340 21.94 4.73 0.24
CA SER A 340 20.86 5.72 0.02
C SER A 340 19.49 5.05 -0.14
N TYR A 341 19.45 3.79 -0.59
CA TYR A 341 18.21 3.00 -0.71
C TYR A 341 17.72 2.52 0.64
N LEU A 342 18.63 2.08 1.52
CA LEU A 342 18.30 1.83 2.92
C LEU A 342 17.72 3.09 3.59
N GLY A 343 18.36 4.24 3.38
CA GLY A 343 17.87 5.52 3.90
C GLY A 343 16.45 5.85 3.44
N MET A 344 16.13 5.63 2.15
CA MET A 344 14.77 5.83 1.65
C MET A 344 13.74 4.85 2.25
N LEU A 345 14.10 3.57 2.41
CA LEU A 345 13.20 2.59 3.02
C LEU A 345 12.86 2.97 4.47
N LEU A 346 13.85 3.41 5.26
CA LEU A 346 13.63 3.86 6.64
C LEU A 346 12.71 5.09 6.68
N MET A 347 12.91 6.07 5.80
CA MET A 347 12.03 7.24 5.71
C MET A 347 10.61 6.86 5.29
N PHE A 348 10.43 5.93 4.37
CA PHE A 348 9.13 5.45 3.92
C PHE A 348 8.35 4.73 5.03
N VAL A 349 9.01 3.84 5.76
CA VAL A 349 8.38 3.17 6.91
C VAL A 349 8.10 4.18 8.01
N GLY A 350 9.07 5.03 8.36
CA GLY A 350 8.94 6.03 9.42
C GLY A 350 7.79 7.01 9.18
N THR A 351 7.65 7.53 7.95
CA THR A 351 6.57 8.48 7.61
C THR A 351 5.19 7.86 7.73
N VAL A 352 5.02 6.62 7.27
CA VAL A 352 3.77 5.86 7.44
C VAL A 352 3.49 5.59 8.92
N THR A 353 4.50 5.19 9.70
CA THR A 353 4.36 4.95 11.15
C THR A 353 3.94 6.21 11.90
N VAL A 354 4.59 7.35 11.65
CA VAL A 354 4.26 8.63 12.29
C VAL A 354 2.83 9.03 11.94
N HIS A 355 2.50 9.15 10.66
CA HIS A 355 1.25 9.79 10.26
C HIS A 355 0.03 8.90 10.41
N LEU A 356 0.13 7.59 10.13
CA LEU A 356 -1.05 6.72 10.05
C LEU A 356 -1.28 5.86 11.30
N PHE A 357 -0.23 5.58 12.09
CA PHE A 357 -0.30 4.56 13.14
C PHE A 357 0.08 5.07 14.53
N SER A 358 0.58 6.29 14.66
CA SER A 358 1.01 6.80 15.96
C SER A 358 -0.16 7.41 16.74
N PRO A 359 -0.49 6.91 17.95
CA PRO A 359 -1.38 7.61 18.86
C PRO A 359 -0.86 9.02 19.13
N GLY A 360 -1.79 9.96 19.29
CA GLY A 360 -1.51 11.39 19.43
C GLY A 360 -1.25 12.13 18.11
N MET A 361 -1.38 11.48 16.94
CA MET A 361 -1.31 12.16 15.63
C MET A 361 -2.69 12.32 15.01
N TRP A 362 -2.88 13.37 14.21
CA TRP A 362 -4.19 13.77 13.67
C TRP A 362 -4.98 12.61 13.05
N TRP A 363 -4.33 11.76 12.25
CA TRP A 363 -5.00 10.64 11.57
C TRP A 363 -5.67 9.65 12.54
N VAL A 364 -4.98 9.32 13.63
CA VAL A 364 -5.46 8.37 14.63
C VAL A 364 -6.45 9.05 15.56
N GLU A 365 -6.11 10.23 16.07
CA GLU A 365 -6.92 10.96 17.05
C GLU A 365 -8.25 11.46 16.47
N CYS A 366 -8.26 11.89 15.21
CA CYS A 366 -9.51 12.27 14.53
C CYS A 366 -10.29 11.07 13.98
N GLY A 367 -9.84 9.84 14.27
CA GLY A 367 -10.58 8.64 13.90
C GLY A 367 -10.68 8.41 12.40
N MET A 368 -9.67 8.82 11.60
CA MET A 368 -9.71 8.69 10.14
C MET A 368 -9.87 7.22 9.71
N TRP A 369 -9.29 6.28 10.46
CA TRP A 369 -9.50 4.84 10.24
C TRP A 369 -10.94 4.35 10.44
N GLY A 370 -11.79 5.12 11.14
CA GLY A 370 -13.22 4.86 11.25
C GLY A 370 -14.00 5.24 9.99
N THR A 371 -13.49 6.20 9.19
CA THR A 371 -14.17 6.70 7.98
C THR A 371 -13.86 5.84 6.75
N ALA A 372 -14.79 5.79 5.79
CA ALA A 372 -14.55 5.14 4.50
C ALA A 372 -13.38 5.80 3.74
N PHE A 373 -13.34 7.14 3.75
CA PHE A 373 -12.27 7.93 3.14
C PHE A 373 -10.89 7.59 3.71
N GLY A 374 -10.74 7.64 5.04
CA GLY A 374 -9.45 7.37 5.69
C GLY A 374 -8.99 5.92 5.51
N LYS A 375 -9.91 4.93 5.49
CA LYS A 375 -9.53 3.54 5.16
C LYS A 375 -8.97 3.44 3.75
N VAL A 376 -9.67 3.96 2.75
CA VAL A 376 -9.24 3.88 1.34
C VAL A 376 -7.91 4.62 1.15
N PHE A 377 -7.81 5.87 1.61
CA PHE A 377 -6.59 6.65 1.44
C PHE A 377 -5.41 6.06 2.22
N GLY A 378 -5.63 5.65 3.47
CA GLY A 378 -4.59 5.02 4.29
C GLY A 378 -4.06 3.73 3.68
N MET A 379 -4.95 2.86 3.17
CA MET A 379 -4.57 1.64 2.45
C MET A 379 -3.82 1.95 1.15
N LEU A 380 -4.27 2.93 0.36
CA LEU A 380 -3.57 3.37 -0.85
C LEU A 380 -2.18 3.91 -0.54
N TRP A 381 -2.02 4.68 0.54
CA TRP A 381 -0.72 5.18 0.95
C TRP A 381 0.21 4.05 1.39
N VAL A 382 -0.24 3.15 2.28
CA VAL A 382 0.53 1.97 2.68
C VAL A 382 0.92 1.14 1.46
N GLY A 383 -0.04 0.86 0.57
CA GLY A 383 0.18 0.13 -0.67
C GLY A 383 1.20 0.81 -1.59
N SER A 384 1.11 2.13 -1.76
CA SER A 384 2.08 2.90 -2.53
C SER A 384 3.47 2.80 -1.91
N THR A 385 3.59 2.88 -0.59
CA THR A 385 4.87 2.79 0.12
C THR A 385 5.50 1.41 -0.07
N VAL A 386 4.71 0.34 -0.01
CA VAL A 386 5.17 -1.01 -0.34
C VAL A 386 5.62 -1.08 -1.81
N PHE A 387 4.82 -0.53 -2.73
CA PHE A 387 5.12 -0.53 -4.16
C PHE A 387 6.43 0.20 -4.49
N TYR A 388 6.66 1.41 -3.97
CA TYR A 388 7.91 2.14 -4.21
C TYR A 388 9.11 1.48 -3.53
N SER A 389 8.93 0.91 -2.34
CA SER A 389 9.98 0.13 -1.67
C SER A 389 10.38 -1.07 -2.53
N TRP A 390 9.39 -1.76 -3.11
CA TRP A 390 9.61 -2.87 -4.03
C TRP A 390 10.31 -2.41 -5.32
N MET A 391 9.84 -1.36 -5.99
CA MET A 391 10.48 -0.82 -7.20
C MET A 391 11.95 -0.44 -6.95
N LEU A 392 12.23 0.17 -5.80
CA LEU A 392 13.57 0.57 -5.40
C LEU A 392 14.50 -0.63 -5.19
N LEU A 393 14.00 -1.70 -4.56
CA LEU A 393 14.75 -2.95 -4.41
C LEU A 393 14.91 -3.70 -5.74
N GLU A 394 13.94 -3.60 -6.66
CA GLU A 394 14.04 -4.18 -8.01
C GLU A 394 15.06 -3.44 -8.89
N ARG A 395 15.35 -2.17 -8.58
CA ARG A 395 16.37 -1.38 -9.28
C ARG A 395 17.80 -1.81 -8.95
N VAL A 396 18.04 -2.28 -7.73
CA VAL A 396 19.38 -2.62 -7.22
C VAL A 396 20.16 -3.56 -8.16
N PRO A 397 19.62 -4.70 -8.62
CA PRO A 397 20.36 -5.58 -9.54
C PRO A 397 20.67 -4.94 -10.89
N LYS A 398 19.79 -4.07 -11.39
CA LYS A 398 19.97 -3.37 -12.67
C LYS A 398 21.10 -2.33 -12.56
N GLU A 399 21.17 -1.66 -11.42
CA GLU A 399 22.24 -0.70 -11.09
C GLU A 399 23.57 -1.39 -10.87
N ASP A 400 23.60 -2.48 -10.10
CA ASP A 400 24.80 -3.31 -9.93
C ASP A 400 25.33 -3.82 -11.26
N LEU A 401 24.45 -4.30 -12.15
CA LEU A 401 24.84 -4.76 -13.49
C LEU A 401 25.43 -3.63 -14.33
N MET A 402 24.86 -2.43 -14.27
CA MET A 402 25.39 -1.25 -14.94
C MET A 402 26.78 -0.90 -14.40
N MET A 403 26.94 -0.79 -13.08
CA MET A 403 28.21 -0.44 -12.45
C MET A 403 29.30 -1.48 -12.71
N ARG A 404 28.95 -2.77 -12.67
CA ARG A 404 29.83 -3.88 -13.04
C ARG A 404 30.32 -3.78 -14.49
N LYS A 405 29.45 -3.40 -15.44
CA LYS A 405 29.83 -3.21 -16.85
C LYS A 405 30.80 -2.04 -17.04
N VAL A 406 30.61 -0.96 -16.30
CA VAL A 406 31.42 0.27 -16.40
C VAL A 406 32.79 0.10 -15.74
N PHE A 407 32.81 -0.36 -14.49
CA PHE A 407 34.01 -0.39 -13.64
C PHE A 407 34.72 -1.76 -13.60
N LYS A 408 34.10 -2.81 -14.15
CA LYS A 408 34.70 -4.15 -14.33
C LYS A 408 35.38 -4.66 -13.05
N GLU A 409 36.68 -4.92 -13.08
CA GLU A 409 37.44 -5.49 -11.96
C GLU A 409 37.43 -4.65 -10.68
N GLU A 410 37.38 -3.31 -10.81
CA GLU A 410 37.33 -2.43 -9.64
C GLU A 410 36.03 -2.65 -8.85
N TRP A 411 34.92 -2.80 -9.57
CA TRP A 411 33.63 -3.11 -8.97
C TRP A 411 33.61 -4.50 -8.34
N GLU A 412 34.22 -5.51 -8.97
CA GLU A 412 34.29 -6.87 -8.41
C GLU A 412 35.05 -6.88 -7.08
N LYS A 413 36.23 -6.24 -7.03
CA LYS A 413 37.05 -6.15 -5.81
C LYS A 413 36.32 -5.41 -4.69
N TRP A 414 35.58 -4.35 -5.03
CA TRP A 414 34.77 -3.64 -4.05
C TRP A 414 33.54 -4.45 -3.61
N ALA A 415 32.81 -5.08 -4.53
CA ALA A 415 31.63 -5.88 -4.24
C ALA A 415 31.96 -7.10 -3.37
N GLN A 416 33.16 -7.68 -3.51
CA GLN A 416 33.67 -8.72 -2.60
C GLN A 416 33.89 -8.19 -1.18
N LYS A 417 34.42 -6.97 -1.02
CA LYS A 417 34.60 -6.32 0.29
C LYS A 417 33.29 -5.83 0.90
N THR A 418 32.32 -5.47 0.05
CA THR A 418 31.00 -4.95 0.44
C THR A 418 29.90 -5.84 -0.15
N PRO A 419 29.70 -7.06 0.36
CA PRO A 419 28.80 -8.04 -0.25
C PRO A 419 27.32 -7.62 -0.18
N TYR A 420 26.97 -6.80 0.81
CA TYR A 420 25.61 -6.30 1.02
C TYR A 420 25.20 -5.28 0.00
N ALA A 421 24.07 -5.53 -0.66
CA ALA A 421 23.49 -4.57 -1.58
C ALA A 421 22.81 -3.40 -0.82
N VAL A 422 21.90 -3.69 0.12
CA VAL A 422 21.09 -2.63 0.79
C VAL A 422 21.06 -2.78 2.31
N ILE A 423 20.83 -3.98 2.83
CA ILE A 423 20.60 -4.21 4.27
C ILE A 423 21.88 -4.79 4.91
N PRO A 424 22.49 -4.10 5.89
CA PRO A 424 23.70 -4.56 6.58
C PRO A 424 23.43 -5.66 7.61
N TYR A 425 24.50 -6.33 8.05
CA TYR A 425 24.50 -7.43 9.02
C TYR A 425 23.70 -7.19 10.30
N PHE A 426 23.79 -5.99 10.91
CA PHE A 426 23.12 -5.73 12.18
C PHE A 426 21.58 -5.74 12.05
N LEU A 427 21.04 -5.36 10.88
CA LEU A 427 19.61 -5.44 10.61
C LEU A 427 19.16 -6.89 10.35
N LEU A 428 20.03 -7.73 9.78
CA LEU A 428 19.78 -9.17 9.67
C LEU A 428 19.71 -9.83 11.05
N ILE A 429 20.65 -9.51 11.94
CA ILE A 429 20.63 -9.96 13.34
C ILE A 429 19.37 -9.44 14.05
N SER A 430 18.99 -8.18 13.83
CA SER A 430 17.77 -7.60 14.40
C SER A 430 16.51 -8.33 13.94
N ALA A 431 16.43 -8.72 12.67
CA ALA A 431 15.31 -9.49 12.14
C ALA A 431 15.24 -10.91 12.74
N ILE A 432 16.39 -11.57 12.96
CA ILE A 432 16.46 -12.86 13.66
C ILE A 432 15.93 -12.69 15.10
N VAL A 433 16.43 -11.69 15.84
CA VAL A 433 15.98 -11.40 17.21
C VAL A 433 14.48 -11.08 17.24
N ALA A 434 13.97 -10.31 16.28
CA ALA A 434 12.54 -10.00 16.18
C ALA A 434 11.70 -11.26 15.99
N ASN A 435 12.11 -12.17 15.10
CA ASN A 435 11.43 -13.45 14.88
C ASN A 435 11.45 -14.34 16.15
N LEU A 436 12.60 -14.44 16.83
CA LEU A 436 12.72 -15.18 18.09
C LEU A 436 11.82 -14.59 19.18
N THR A 437 11.79 -13.26 19.28
CA THR A 437 10.99 -12.52 20.25
C THR A 437 9.50 -12.71 19.99
N ALA A 438 9.08 -12.60 18.72
CA ALA A 438 7.70 -12.85 18.28
C ALA A 438 7.26 -14.27 18.63
N LEU A 439 8.09 -15.27 18.32
CA LEU A 439 7.85 -16.67 18.68
C LEU A 439 7.78 -16.85 20.21
N TYR A 440 8.69 -16.24 20.98
CA TYR A 440 8.69 -16.35 22.44
C TYR A 440 7.39 -15.81 23.06
N PHE A 441 7.01 -14.56 22.72
CA PHE A 441 5.81 -13.93 23.28
C PHE A 441 4.52 -14.65 22.87
N ALA A 442 4.44 -15.15 21.64
CA ALA A 442 3.28 -15.89 21.17
C ALA A 442 3.07 -17.26 21.88
N HIS A 443 4.10 -17.81 22.53
CA HIS A 443 4.01 -19.06 23.29
C HIS A 443 3.96 -18.87 24.81
N LYS A 444 4.13 -17.63 25.30
CA LYS A 444 4.07 -17.33 26.73
C LYS A 444 2.63 -17.03 27.13
N PRO A 445 1.98 -17.84 27.99
CA PRO A 445 0.62 -17.56 28.42
C PRO A 445 0.56 -16.25 29.22
N PRO A 446 -0.53 -15.46 29.07
CA PRO A 446 -0.73 -14.27 29.90
C PRO A 446 -1.11 -14.61 31.35
N GLN A 447 -1.50 -15.85 31.64
CA GLN A 447 -2.07 -16.28 32.93
C GLN A 447 -1.51 -17.61 33.43
N ARG A 448 -1.74 -17.87 34.72
CA ARG A 448 -1.38 -19.12 35.40
C ARG A 448 -2.05 -20.33 34.74
N ALA A 449 -1.40 -21.49 34.83
CA ALA A 449 -2.00 -22.76 34.44
C ALA A 449 -3.31 -23.02 35.19
N ALA A 450 -4.22 -23.78 34.57
CA ALA A 450 -5.48 -24.16 35.21
C ALA A 450 -5.21 -25.05 36.42
N THR A 451 -6.02 -24.93 37.47
CA THR A 451 -5.97 -25.82 38.63
C THR A 451 -6.50 -27.20 38.26
N ARG A 452 -6.10 -28.25 38.99
CA ARG A 452 -6.59 -29.62 38.73
C ARG A 452 -8.12 -29.71 38.75
N VAL A 453 -8.78 -28.97 39.62
CA VAL A 453 -10.26 -28.91 39.70
C VAL A 453 -10.88 -28.30 38.42
N GLU A 454 -10.28 -27.25 37.88
CA GLU A 454 -10.73 -26.64 36.61
C GLU A 454 -10.46 -27.55 35.40
N GLN A 455 -9.39 -28.36 35.46
CA GLN A 455 -9.07 -29.38 34.45
C GLN A 455 -10.02 -30.58 34.53
N ASP A 456 -10.38 -31.02 35.74
CA ASP A 456 -11.26 -32.19 35.97
C ASP A 456 -12.70 -31.93 35.51
N LYS A 457 -13.18 -30.68 35.57
CA LYS A 457 -14.44 -30.25 34.95
C LYS A 457 -14.47 -30.54 33.43
N TYR A 458 -13.30 -30.60 32.78
CA TYR A 458 -13.15 -30.81 31.34
C TYR A 458 -12.84 -32.27 30.96
N THR A 459 -11.96 -32.95 31.70
CA THR A 459 -11.56 -34.35 31.41
C THR A 459 -12.63 -35.39 31.74
N ALA A 460 -13.68 -35.01 32.48
CA ALA A 460 -14.80 -35.89 32.82
C ALA A 460 -15.67 -36.30 31.61
N ASN A 461 -15.72 -35.51 30.53
CA ASN A 461 -16.48 -35.85 29.33
C ASN A 461 -15.57 -36.46 28.24
N HIS A 462 -15.82 -37.73 27.89
CA HIS A 462 -15.00 -38.46 26.92
C HIS A 462 -15.09 -37.91 25.48
N LYS A 463 -16.12 -37.10 25.18
CA LYS A 463 -16.31 -36.46 23.86
C LYS A 463 -15.48 -35.19 23.69
N THR A 464 -15.11 -34.52 24.79
CA THR A 464 -14.37 -33.25 24.76
C THR A 464 -12.87 -33.43 25.02
N LYS A 465 -12.44 -34.57 25.59
CA LYS A 465 -11.03 -34.88 25.88
C LYS A 465 -10.12 -34.73 24.63
N ASP A 466 -9.12 -33.84 24.72
CA ASP A 466 -8.16 -33.61 23.64
C ASP A 466 -6.80 -34.30 23.87
N SER A 467 -6.13 -34.62 22.77
CA SER A 467 -4.83 -35.30 22.79
C SER A 467 -3.64 -34.34 22.87
N LEU A 468 -3.89 -33.03 22.80
CA LEU A 468 -2.88 -31.98 22.73
C LEU A 468 -2.47 -31.50 24.13
N THR A 469 -3.43 -31.28 25.03
CA THR A 469 -3.24 -30.81 26.41
C THR A 469 -2.08 -31.52 27.15
N PRO A 470 -2.04 -32.87 27.24
CA PRO A 470 -0.96 -33.55 27.96
C PRO A 470 0.43 -33.39 27.30
N ARG A 471 0.47 -33.03 26.01
CA ARG A 471 1.71 -32.91 25.22
C ARG A 471 2.26 -31.48 25.19
N LEU A 472 1.43 -30.47 25.43
CA LEU A 472 1.83 -29.05 25.40
C LEU A 472 2.98 -28.73 26.35
N LYS A 473 2.99 -29.35 27.54
CA LYS A 473 4.05 -29.16 28.56
C LYS A 473 5.45 -29.55 28.08
N TYR A 474 5.56 -30.48 27.15
CA TYR A 474 6.83 -30.88 26.54
C TYR A 474 7.08 -30.12 25.24
N TYR A 475 6.04 -29.95 24.43
CA TYR A 475 6.15 -29.35 23.11
C TYR A 475 6.66 -27.91 23.15
N VAL A 476 6.07 -27.07 24.02
CA VAL A 476 6.38 -25.63 24.05
C VAL A 476 7.85 -25.37 24.42
N PRO A 477 8.42 -25.97 25.49
CA PRO A 477 9.84 -25.81 25.79
C PRO A 477 10.76 -26.36 24.69
N ILE A 478 10.46 -27.53 24.12
CA ILE A 478 11.27 -28.13 23.04
C ILE A 478 11.31 -27.19 21.83
N ARG A 479 10.16 -26.67 21.40
CA ARG A 479 10.07 -25.73 20.28
C ARG A 479 10.81 -24.42 20.56
N GLN A 480 10.69 -23.87 21.76
CA GLN A 480 11.43 -22.67 22.16
C GLN A 480 12.94 -22.92 22.14
N GLY A 481 13.40 -24.06 22.66
CA GLY A 481 14.80 -24.46 22.63
C GLY A 481 15.35 -24.57 21.21
N ILE A 482 14.63 -25.25 20.31
CA ILE A 482 15.05 -25.41 18.91
C ILE A 482 15.09 -24.05 18.19
N ASN A 483 14.09 -23.20 18.38
CA ASN A 483 14.08 -21.86 17.79
C ASN A 483 15.28 -21.03 18.27
N LEU A 484 15.60 -21.06 19.57
CA LEU A 484 16.77 -20.37 20.13
C LEU A 484 18.07 -20.91 19.56
N ILE A 485 18.22 -22.24 19.46
CA ILE A 485 19.40 -22.87 18.86
C ILE A 485 19.54 -22.42 17.40
N PHE A 486 18.48 -22.53 16.59
CA PHE A 486 18.52 -22.15 15.18
C PHE A 486 18.84 -20.66 15.00
N GLY A 487 18.28 -19.80 15.85
CA GLY A 487 18.59 -18.37 15.86
C GLY A 487 20.04 -18.08 16.26
N ALA A 488 20.55 -18.74 17.30
CA ALA A 488 21.93 -18.60 17.75
C ALA A 488 22.93 -19.07 16.70
N LEU A 489 22.66 -20.22 16.05
CA LEU A 489 23.50 -20.74 14.96
C LEU A 489 23.47 -19.80 13.75
N HIS A 490 22.33 -19.19 13.44
CA HIS A 490 22.24 -18.20 12.38
C HIS A 490 23.09 -16.95 12.69
N ILE A 491 22.94 -16.39 13.90
CA ILE A 491 23.73 -15.24 14.34
C ILE A 491 25.23 -15.58 14.34
N TYR A 492 25.60 -16.75 14.86
CA TYR A 492 26.98 -17.20 14.88
C TYR A 492 27.56 -17.35 13.47
N ALA A 493 26.82 -17.97 12.54
CA ALA A 493 27.26 -18.12 11.16
C ALA A 493 27.49 -16.76 10.49
N ILE A 494 26.59 -15.79 10.73
CA ILE A 494 26.75 -14.40 10.27
C ILE A 494 28.03 -13.78 10.85
N LEU A 495 28.25 -13.89 12.16
CA LEU A 495 29.43 -13.33 12.81
C LEU A 495 30.72 -14.01 12.33
N ALA A 496 30.72 -15.32 12.12
CA ALA A 496 31.89 -16.06 11.63
C ALA A 496 32.27 -15.71 10.18
N MET A 497 31.34 -15.20 9.39
CA MET A 497 31.64 -14.62 8.07
C MET A 497 32.13 -13.17 8.18
N ALA A 498 31.59 -12.38 9.11
CA ALA A 498 32.00 -10.99 9.32
C ALA A 498 33.38 -10.86 9.99
N TYR A 499 33.73 -11.79 10.87
CA TYR A 499 34.97 -11.78 11.65
C TYR A 499 35.79 -13.04 11.36
N PRO A 500 36.85 -12.96 10.53
CA PRO A 500 37.68 -14.12 10.16
C PRO A 500 38.38 -14.81 11.35
N GLN A 501 38.42 -14.15 12.51
CA GLN A 501 39.03 -14.68 13.73
C GLN A 501 38.15 -15.72 14.43
N LEU A 502 36.85 -15.77 14.12
CA LEU A 502 35.94 -16.76 14.68
C LEU A 502 36.13 -18.11 13.97
N GLN A 503 36.14 -19.19 14.76
CA GLN A 503 36.23 -20.54 14.23
C GLN A 503 35.01 -20.86 13.36
N ARG A 504 35.21 -21.72 12.35
CA ARG A 504 34.14 -22.25 11.49
C ARG A 504 33.94 -23.73 11.81
N PRO A 505 33.11 -24.07 12.82
CA PRO A 505 32.95 -25.45 13.24
C PRO A 505 32.17 -26.25 12.19
N ALA A 506 32.58 -27.50 11.99
CA ALA A 506 32.05 -28.38 10.93
C ALA A 506 30.53 -28.62 11.01
N PHE A 507 29.90 -28.47 12.18
CA PHE A 507 28.44 -28.64 12.31
C PHE A 507 27.64 -27.42 11.83
N VAL A 508 28.27 -26.24 11.75
CA VAL A 508 27.66 -25.01 11.17
C VAL A 508 28.13 -24.81 9.74
N PHE A 509 29.39 -25.15 9.45
CA PHE A 509 30.01 -25.08 8.12
C PHE A 509 30.54 -26.46 7.71
N PRO A 510 29.66 -27.38 7.25
CA PRO A 510 30.05 -28.73 6.85
C PRO A 510 31.08 -28.77 5.72
N ASP A 511 31.02 -27.79 4.82
CA ASP A 511 32.02 -27.57 3.79
C ASP A 511 32.75 -26.25 4.09
N PRO A 512 34.03 -26.29 4.49
CA PRO A 512 34.80 -25.09 4.83
C PRO A 512 35.14 -24.25 3.60
N THR A 513 34.97 -24.79 2.39
CA THR A 513 35.25 -24.08 1.13
C THR A 513 34.07 -23.25 0.63
N VAL A 514 32.88 -23.44 1.21
CA VAL A 514 31.68 -22.68 0.83
C VAL A 514 31.77 -21.26 1.38
N GLU A 515 31.83 -20.29 0.47
CA GLU A 515 31.62 -18.88 0.80
C GLU A 515 30.11 -18.62 1.01
N ALA A 516 29.65 -18.76 2.25
CA ALA A 516 28.26 -18.54 2.62
C ALA A 516 27.87 -17.06 2.47
N ASN A 517 26.88 -16.76 1.63
CA ASN A 517 26.42 -15.39 1.41
C ASN A 517 25.12 -15.11 2.17
N PHE A 518 25.23 -14.46 3.33
CA PHE A 518 24.06 -14.10 4.14
C PHE A 518 23.39 -12.83 3.64
N TYR A 519 22.08 -12.88 3.38
CA TYR A 519 21.28 -11.73 2.97
C TYR A 519 19.78 -11.95 3.28
N ILE A 520 18.99 -10.88 3.27
CA ILE A 520 17.54 -10.98 3.40
C ILE A 520 16.92 -11.28 2.04
N SER A 521 16.54 -12.54 1.81
CA SER A 521 15.81 -12.95 0.61
C SER A 521 14.32 -12.60 0.67
N ARG A 522 13.63 -12.65 -0.47
CA ARG A 522 12.17 -12.45 -0.54
C ARG A 522 11.41 -13.46 0.33
N ALA A 523 11.87 -14.71 0.33
CA ALA A 523 11.32 -15.77 1.19
C ALA A 523 11.51 -15.44 2.67
N TYR A 524 12.68 -14.90 3.05
CA TYR A 524 12.96 -14.46 4.42
C TYR A 524 12.00 -13.36 4.86
N ILE A 525 11.75 -12.37 4.00
CA ILE A 525 10.80 -11.28 4.28
C ILE A 525 9.39 -11.85 4.48
N LEU A 526 8.93 -12.68 3.55
CA LEU A 526 7.61 -13.32 3.64
C LEU A 526 7.47 -14.11 4.94
N GLY A 527 8.44 -14.96 5.26
CA GLY A 527 8.42 -15.77 6.47
C GLY A 527 8.45 -14.93 7.75
N THR A 528 9.23 -13.86 7.78
CA THR A 528 9.27 -12.89 8.90
C THR A 528 7.93 -12.18 9.06
N VAL A 529 7.33 -11.70 7.96
CA VAL A 529 6.01 -11.05 7.99
C VAL A 529 4.95 -12.01 8.53
N LEU A 530 4.90 -13.25 8.05
CA LEU A 530 3.97 -14.27 8.54
C LEU A 530 4.20 -14.57 10.02
N CYS A 531 5.47 -14.69 10.46
CA CYS A 531 5.84 -14.93 11.84
C CYS A 531 5.37 -13.80 12.77
N CYS A 532 5.75 -12.55 12.47
CA CYS A 532 5.43 -11.39 13.30
C CYS A 532 3.93 -11.07 13.31
N SER A 533 3.26 -11.12 12.16
CA SER A 533 1.81 -10.87 12.08
C SER A 533 1.00 -11.98 12.76
N GLY A 534 1.41 -13.24 12.63
CA GLY A 534 0.81 -14.34 13.38
C GLY A 534 0.99 -14.14 14.90
N ALA A 535 2.19 -13.81 15.36
CA ALA A 535 2.42 -13.49 16.77
C ALA A 535 1.55 -12.32 17.27
N TYR A 536 1.42 -11.26 16.47
CA TYR A 536 0.56 -10.11 16.78
C TYR A 536 -0.91 -10.52 16.93
N ILE A 537 -1.48 -11.24 15.96
CA ILE A 537 -2.89 -11.71 16.02
C ILE A 537 -3.09 -12.60 17.24
N ARG A 538 -2.11 -13.44 17.58
CA ARG A 538 -2.17 -14.30 18.76
C ARG A 538 -2.20 -13.50 20.06
N VAL A 539 -1.31 -12.52 20.21
CA VAL A 539 -1.28 -11.62 21.37
C VAL A 539 -2.56 -10.78 21.45
N TRP A 540 -3.11 -10.33 20.32
CA TRP A 540 -4.38 -9.63 20.27
C TRP A 540 -5.55 -10.53 20.72
N SER A 541 -5.54 -11.80 20.32
CA SER A 541 -6.53 -12.79 20.77
C SER A 541 -6.45 -13.01 22.28
N PHE A 542 -5.24 -13.13 22.84
CA PHE A 542 -5.02 -13.24 24.29
C PHE A 542 -5.53 -12.02 25.05
N ARG A 543 -5.25 -10.81 24.56
CA ARG A 543 -5.72 -9.57 25.17
C ARG A 543 -7.24 -9.44 25.12
N THR A 544 -7.87 -9.90 24.05
CA THR A 544 -9.33 -9.84 23.87
C THR A 544 -10.05 -10.83 24.79
N LEU A 545 -9.53 -12.05 24.94
CA LEU A 545 -10.07 -13.02 25.91
C LEU A 545 -9.83 -12.64 27.36
N GLY A 546 -8.75 -11.88 27.64
CA GLY A 546 -8.43 -11.44 28.99
C GLY A 546 -8.34 -12.61 29.97
N GLN A 547 -9.11 -12.55 31.06
CA GLN A 547 -9.16 -13.57 32.11
C GLN A 547 -9.67 -14.95 31.66
N PHE A 548 -10.30 -15.07 30.49
CA PHE A 548 -10.91 -16.32 30.03
C PHE A 548 -9.99 -17.21 29.17
N PHE A 549 -8.76 -16.77 28.87
CA PHE A 549 -7.81 -17.58 28.09
C PHE A 549 -7.05 -18.60 28.96
N THR A 550 -7.09 -19.87 28.58
CA THR A 550 -6.25 -20.95 29.15
C THR A 550 -5.69 -21.85 28.04
N TYR A 551 -4.41 -22.26 28.13
CA TYR A 551 -3.80 -23.19 27.16
C TYR A 551 -4.40 -24.61 27.26
N GLU A 552 -4.82 -24.97 28.46
CA GLU A 552 -5.55 -26.20 28.77
C GLU A 552 -7.04 -25.86 28.68
N LEU A 553 -7.88 -26.72 28.09
CA LEU A 553 -9.33 -26.46 28.15
C LEU A 553 -9.73 -26.49 29.61
N SER A 554 -10.22 -25.35 30.09
CA SER A 554 -10.72 -25.23 31.44
C SER A 554 -11.80 -24.16 31.47
N VAL A 555 -12.87 -24.47 32.20
CA VAL A 555 -13.97 -23.54 32.40
C VAL A 555 -13.71 -22.83 33.72
N LYS A 556 -13.28 -21.57 33.63
CA LYS A 556 -13.19 -20.70 34.82
C LYS A 556 -14.59 -20.38 35.32
N ASP A 557 -14.71 -20.18 36.63
CA ASP A 557 -15.93 -19.65 37.22
C ASP A 557 -16.20 -18.24 36.62
N ASP A 558 -17.46 -17.93 36.29
CA ASP A 558 -17.91 -16.74 35.53
C ASP A 558 -17.46 -16.61 34.05
N HIS A 559 -17.18 -17.72 33.35
CA HIS A 559 -16.83 -17.69 31.91
C HIS A 559 -17.91 -17.00 31.06
N ARG A 560 -17.51 -16.03 30.21
CA ARG A 560 -18.40 -15.33 29.27
C ARG A 560 -18.00 -15.60 27.83
N LEU A 561 -18.98 -15.66 26.92
CA LEU A 561 -18.72 -15.78 25.49
C LEU A 561 -18.16 -14.46 24.94
N VAL A 562 -16.91 -14.48 24.48
CA VAL A 562 -16.25 -13.31 23.88
C VAL A 562 -16.46 -13.32 22.36
N THR A 563 -17.15 -12.31 21.86
CA THR A 563 -17.57 -12.22 20.44
C THR A 563 -16.97 -11.01 19.71
N THR A 564 -16.13 -10.22 20.39
CA THR A 564 -15.55 -8.97 19.88
C THR A 564 -14.09 -9.15 19.45
N GLY A 565 -13.53 -8.13 18.78
CA GLY A 565 -12.15 -8.17 18.30
C GLY A 565 -11.94 -9.26 17.24
N PRO A 566 -10.87 -10.07 17.31
CA PRO A 566 -10.58 -11.09 16.29
C PRO A 566 -11.62 -12.23 16.28
N TYR A 567 -12.36 -12.42 17.38
CA TYR A 567 -13.45 -13.42 17.51
C TYR A 567 -14.73 -13.03 16.75
N SER A 568 -14.81 -11.81 16.23
CA SER A 568 -15.91 -11.39 15.34
C SER A 568 -15.71 -11.83 13.89
N VAL A 569 -14.52 -12.31 13.53
CA VAL A 569 -14.16 -12.69 12.15
C VAL A 569 -14.07 -14.21 12.00
N VAL A 570 -13.38 -14.88 12.91
CA VAL A 570 -13.28 -16.34 12.99
C VAL A 570 -13.45 -16.79 14.43
N ARG A 571 -13.96 -18.00 14.66
CA ARG A 571 -14.18 -18.52 16.02
C ARG A 571 -12.88 -18.79 16.78
N HIS A 572 -11.81 -19.16 16.07
CA HIS A 572 -10.52 -19.57 16.64
C HIS A 572 -9.32 -18.77 16.07
N PRO A 573 -9.25 -17.45 16.29
CA PRO A 573 -8.22 -16.59 15.70
C PRO A 573 -6.80 -16.92 16.19
N SER A 574 -6.66 -17.41 17.43
CA SER A 574 -5.37 -17.85 17.99
C SER A 574 -4.78 -19.06 17.23
N TYR A 575 -5.62 -19.94 16.69
CA TYR A 575 -5.17 -21.10 15.91
C TYR A 575 -4.76 -20.71 14.51
N LEU A 576 -5.53 -19.84 13.85
CA LEU A 576 -5.12 -19.22 12.58
C LEU A 576 -3.74 -18.56 12.73
N ALA A 577 -3.60 -17.76 13.78
CA ALA A 577 -2.36 -17.06 14.10
C ALA A 577 -1.17 -18.02 14.33
N THR A 578 -1.42 -19.16 14.97
CA THR A 578 -0.41 -20.20 15.22
C THR A 578 0.04 -20.87 13.92
N VAL A 579 -0.91 -21.25 13.05
CA VAL A 579 -0.61 -21.84 11.73
C VAL A 579 0.24 -20.88 10.90
N GLN A 580 -0.20 -19.62 10.81
CA GLN A 580 0.50 -18.57 10.08
C GLN A 580 1.92 -18.34 10.62
N MET A 581 2.07 -18.25 11.94
CA MET A 581 3.35 -18.04 12.58
C MET A 581 4.33 -19.20 12.36
N PHE A 582 3.83 -20.44 12.37
CA PHE A 582 4.65 -21.64 12.14
C PHE A 582 5.06 -21.81 10.68
N ALA A 583 4.17 -21.51 9.74
CA ALA A 583 4.53 -21.43 8.34
C ALA A 583 5.66 -20.41 8.13
N GLY A 584 5.54 -19.22 8.73
CA GLY A 584 6.58 -18.19 8.69
C GLY A 584 7.92 -18.65 9.25
N ALA A 585 7.91 -19.28 10.44
CA ALA A 585 9.11 -19.80 11.09
C ALA A 585 9.82 -20.86 10.23
N ILE A 586 9.08 -21.80 9.64
CA ILE A 586 9.63 -22.85 8.78
C ILE A 586 10.23 -22.26 7.50
N ILE A 587 9.55 -21.29 6.88
CA ILE A 587 10.07 -20.60 5.70
C ILE A 587 11.41 -19.93 6.02
N VAL A 588 11.49 -19.17 7.14
CA VAL A 588 12.72 -18.49 7.55
C VAL A 588 13.83 -19.48 7.87
N GLN A 589 13.53 -20.53 8.62
CA GLN A 589 14.54 -21.43 9.17
C GLN A 589 15.10 -22.43 8.18
N LEU A 590 14.27 -22.97 7.29
CA LEU A 590 14.63 -24.12 6.45
C LEU A 590 14.66 -23.81 4.96
N PHE A 591 13.90 -22.80 4.49
CA PHE A 591 13.65 -22.62 3.05
C PHE A 591 14.08 -21.27 2.49
N SER A 592 14.55 -20.34 3.33
CA SER A 592 14.93 -19.00 2.89
C SER A 592 16.40 -18.94 2.47
N PRO A 593 16.70 -18.55 1.21
CA PRO A 593 18.06 -18.20 0.82
C PRO A 593 18.61 -17.06 1.69
N GLY A 594 19.93 -17.04 1.88
CA GLY A 594 20.60 -16.08 2.76
C GLY A 594 20.57 -16.45 4.24
N THR A 595 20.12 -17.67 4.58
CA THR A 595 20.13 -18.21 5.96
C THR A 595 21.19 -19.28 6.14
N TRP A 596 21.71 -19.46 7.36
CA TRP A 596 22.73 -20.47 7.66
C TRP A 596 22.35 -21.88 7.22
N TRP A 597 21.07 -22.25 7.30
CA TRP A 597 20.61 -23.58 6.88
C TRP A 597 20.81 -23.83 5.39
N ILE A 598 20.63 -22.80 4.55
CA ILE A 598 20.79 -22.90 3.11
C ILE A 598 22.22 -22.56 2.68
N GLU A 599 22.75 -21.42 3.12
CA GLU A 599 24.03 -20.88 2.66
C GLU A 599 25.22 -21.72 3.14
N CYS A 600 25.14 -22.31 4.34
CA CYS A 600 26.16 -23.25 4.79
C CYS A 600 25.94 -24.68 4.24
N GLY A 601 24.93 -24.89 3.38
CA GLY A 601 24.70 -26.18 2.74
C GLY A 601 24.20 -27.28 3.68
N ILE A 602 23.51 -26.94 4.78
CA ILE A 602 23.04 -27.93 5.76
C ILE A 602 22.14 -29.00 5.10
N TRP A 603 21.28 -28.61 4.15
CA TRP A 603 20.47 -29.55 3.34
C TRP A 603 21.27 -30.54 2.51
N ARG A 604 22.54 -30.27 2.22
CA ARG A 604 23.42 -31.20 1.48
C ARG A 604 23.92 -32.33 2.38
N THR A 605 23.93 -32.13 3.69
CA THR A 605 24.36 -33.13 4.67
C THR A 605 23.26 -34.12 5.00
N ALA A 606 23.62 -35.36 5.34
CA ALA A 606 22.67 -36.37 5.80
C ALA A 606 21.96 -35.94 7.10
N VAL A 607 22.72 -35.39 8.06
CA VAL A 607 22.22 -34.89 9.34
C VAL A 607 21.21 -33.76 9.13
N GLY A 608 21.54 -32.78 8.27
CA GLY A 608 20.65 -31.67 7.96
C GLY A 608 19.34 -32.11 7.31
N LYS A 609 19.36 -33.10 6.40
CA LYS A 609 18.13 -33.67 5.84
C LYS A 609 17.25 -34.31 6.91
N VAL A 610 17.84 -35.08 7.82
CA VAL A 610 17.10 -35.74 8.91
C VAL A 610 16.50 -34.70 9.86
N VAL A 611 17.32 -33.78 10.37
CA VAL A 611 16.87 -32.75 11.33
C VAL A 611 15.85 -31.80 10.70
N GLY A 612 16.08 -31.35 9.47
CA GLY A 612 15.18 -30.45 8.75
C GLY A 612 13.83 -31.11 8.45
N THR A 613 13.83 -32.36 7.98
CA THR A 613 12.60 -33.11 7.70
C THR A 613 11.84 -33.42 8.99
N TRP A 614 12.56 -33.80 10.05
CA TRP A 614 11.96 -34.01 11.37
C TRP A 614 11.35 -32.72 11.91
N TRP A 615 12.03 -31.58 11.79
CA TRP A 615 11.52 -30.29 12.28
C TRP A 615 10.27 -29.82 11.53
N LEU A 616 10.26 -30.02 10.22
CA LEU A 616 9.08 -29.81 9.39
C LEU A 616 7.93 -30.72 9.81
N GLY A 617 8.19 -32.02 9.93
CA GLY A 617 7.20 -33.02 10.35
C GLY A 617 6.66 -32.75 11.75
N PHE A 618 7.52 -32.38 12.70
CA PHE A 618 7.15 -32.00 14.07
C PHE A 618 6.25 -30.76 14.09
N THR A 619 6.50 -29.79 13.20
CA THR A 619 5.65 -28.60 13.05
C THR A 619 4.29 -28.96 12.44
N VAL A 620 4.28 -29.74 11.36
CA VAL A 620 3.04 -30.18 10.68
C VAL A 620 2.17 -31.04 11.61
N TYR A 621 2.78 -32.00 12.29
CA TYR A 621 2.11 -32.86 13.27
C TYR A 621 1.42 -32.05 14.37
N PHE A 622 2.11 -31.05 14.91
CA PHE A 622 1.53 -30.22 15.96
C PHE A 622 0.42 -29.30 15.45
N VAL A 623 0.56 -28.73 14.24
CA VAL A 623 -0.53 -28.00 13.60
C VAL A 623 -1.76 -28.90 13.44
N ALA A 624 -1.57 -30.15 13.02
CA ALA A 624 -2.67 -31.11 12.91
C ALA A 624 -3.33 -31.39 14.27
N LEU A 625 -2.55 -31.61 15.33
CA LEU A 625 -3.09 -31.78 16.69
C LEU A 625 -3.86 -30.54 17.19
N MET A 626 -3.40 -29.34 16.83
CA MET A 626 -4.07 -28.08 17.16
C MET A 626 -5.40 -27.95 16.43
N LEU A 627 -5.46 -28.31 15.15
CA LEU A 627 -6.68 -28.23 14.36
C LEU A 627 -7.69 -29.33 14.72
N ASP A 628 -7.24 -30.52 15.12
CA ASP A 628 -8.09 -31.59 15.67
C ASP A 628 -8.84 -31.17 16.95
N ARG A 629 -8.32 -30.17 17.66
CA ARG A 629 -8.92 -29.65 18.89
C ARG A 629 -10.08 -28.68 18.63
N VAL A 630 -10.15 -28.06 17.46
CA VAL A 630 -11.16 -27.05 17.12
C VAL A 630 -12.60 -27.57 17.28
N PRO A 631 -12.98 -28.73 16.72
CA PRO A 631 -14.35 -29.23 16.85
C PRO A 631 -14.72 -29.57 18.30
N LYS A 632 -13.74 -29.99 19.12
CA LYS A 632 -13.95 -30.34 20.54
C LYS A 632 -14.18 -29.09 21.37
N GLU A 633 -13.44 -28.02 21.09
CA GLU A 633 -13.66 -26.71 21.71
C GLU A 633 -15.01 -26.11 21.32
N ASP A 634 -15.38 -26.18 20.04
CA ASP A 634 -16.69 -25.74 19.56
C ASP A 634 -17.83 -26.49 20.25
N LEU A 635 -17.71 -27.82 20.36
CA LEU A 635 -18.70 -28.65 21.06
C LEU A 635 -18.83 -28.24 22.53
N MET A 636 -17.70 -28.04 23.22
CA MET A 636 -17.71 -27.58 24.61
C MET A 636 -18.38 -26.20 24.75
N MET A 637 -18.00 -25.24 23.92
CA MET A 637 -18.57 -23.89 23.97
C MET A 637 -20.07 -23.90 23.67
N ARG A 638 -20.52 -24.78 22.75
CA ARG A 638 -21.93 -25.00 22.46
C ARG A 638 -22.67 -25.64 23.64
N GLU A 639 -22.10 -26.65 24.29
CA GLU A 639 -22.70 -27.28 25.49
C GLU A 639 -22.86 -26.28 26.65
N MET A 640 -21.90 -25.35 26.80
CA MET A 640 -21.89 -24.35 27.87
C MET A 640 -22.84 -23.17 27.63
N PHE A 641 -22.76 -22.54 26.45
CA PHE A 641 -23.48 -21.29 26.14
C PHE A 641 -24.75 -21.51 25.32
N LYS A 642 -25.01 -22.74 24.85
CA LYS A 642 -26.24 -23.16 24.17
C LYS A 642 -26.66 -22.18 23.06
N GLU A 643 -27.83 -21.57 23.16
CA GLU A 643 -28.39 -20.64 22.17
C GLU A 643 -27.56 -19.38 21.93
N GLU A 644 -26.79 -18.93 22.92
CA GLU A 644 -25.89 -17.78 22.75
C GLU A 644 -24.74 -18.12 21.80
N TRP A 645 -24.17 -19.31 21.93
CA TRP A 645 -23.15 -19.81 21.00
C TRP A 645 -23.72 -20.03 19.61
N ASP A 646 -24.90 -20.66 19.49
CA ASP A 646 -25.51 -20.91 18.17
C ASP A 646 -25.77 -19.60 17.41
N ARG A 647 -26.28 -18.56 18.09
CA ARG A 647 -26.48 -17.23 17.47
C ARG A 647 -25.18 -16.57 17.05
N TRP A 648 -24.12 -16.69 17.85
CA TRP A 648 -22.82 -16.12 17.51
C TRP A 648 -22.12 -16.90 16.38
N ALA A 649 -22.18 -18.23 16.40
CA ALA A 649 -21.60 -19.10 15.38
C ALA A 649 -22.26 -18.90 14.01
N GLN A 650 -23.57 -18.59 13.96
CA GLN A 650 -24.24 -18.18 12.72
C GLN A 650 -23.70 -16.86 12.15
N LYS A 651 -23.37 -15.88 13.02
CA LYS A 651 -22.75 -14.61 12.61
C LYS A 651 -21.28 -14.77 12.23
N THR A 652 -20.59 -15.76 12.81
CA THR A 652 -19.17 -16.04 12.63
C THR A 652 -18.97 -17.47 12.11
N PRO A 653 -19.31 -17.76 10.84
CA PRO A 653 -19.38 -19.14 10.34
C PRO A 653 -18.00 -19.81 10.32
N TYR A 654 -16.94 -19.04 10.09
CA TYR A 654 -15.59 -19.55 9.90
C TYR A 654 -14.96 -20.00 11.22
N ALA A 655 -14.50 -21.25 11.26
CA ALA A 655 -13.84 -21.81 12.44
C ALA A 655 -12.42 -21.23 12.62
N VAL A 656 -11.55 -21.41 11.63
CA VAL A 656 -10.13 -21.03 11.71
C VAL A 656 -9.71 -20.12 10.55
N ILE A 657 -9.96 -20.53 9.30
CA ILE A 657 -9.57 -19.76 8.12
C ILE A 657 -10.82 -19.06 7.56
N PRO A 658 -10.81 -17.72 7.38
CA PRO A 658 -11.92 -17.02 6.74
C PRO A 658 -12.22 -17.63 5.37
N TYR A 659 -13.50 -17.80 5.04
CA TYR A 659 -13.96 -18.32 3.74
C TYR A 659 -13.63 -19.79 3.44
N VAL A 660 -13.17 -20.56 4.44
CA VAL A 660 -13.02 -22.02 4.37
C VAL A 660 -14.04 -22.66 5.32
N TRP A 661 -14.87 -23.56 4.77
CA TRP A 661 -16.03 -24.17 5.43
C TRP A 661 -15.68 -25.46 6.16
#